data_AF-A0A0V0R1P3-F1
#
_entry.id   AF-A0A0V0R1P3-F1
#
_cell.length_a   1.000
_cell.length_b   1.000
_cell.length_c   1.000
_cell.angle_alpha   90.00
_cell.angle_beta   90.00
_cell.angle_gamma   90.00
#
_symmetry.space_group_name_H-M   'P 1'
#
loop_
_entity.id
_entity.type
_entity.pdbx_description
1 polymer ?
#
loop_
_entity_poly.entity_id
_entity_poly.type
_entity_poly.pdbx_seq_one_letter_code
_entity_poly.pdbx_strand_id
1 'polypeptide(L)'
;MYGQQDQYGQRGTYEEQQKQQQQQNNLLNVPVKTVIGTDEIREMVRILNDKPFNENLTLVSFDELSNQELLDLLNKILSELDSSFKDIKSKPQDMIIYEVVSFIKVLNYPVPQNPPQDSNWQNGLFNSEKRIIYPVMYYLLSRFSELKKRAYLAKYLVPYQLMEGIPLDEEIKKLMDQYKDLQAEFQVNHKELEAAEKDSMNPEELKKEIIQLQSEREQLLSKINQFKGKNTNNPQFQALLDVTNSLRREQEEEARIQDKLRQQRAHLEWTDQQLLASQQRLFDAKKSVAPENTPEQMLMSLRAEVKKNRELQNERLAIEINEKSKKLQNLEKLLSDPPVTQNELQQWENQLINLRRNVNIMEDKLGKQANPDSDKLSIYKKQAQLVSKKKEKIIEEQKRADNEMTQLDKEVKEKQQKLEKERGPGFSNDEFKNFVEQLKVKHTKYKKLNKDLADLKAEVALLSRTEDILKDKKQEYQVLLEKAEKDKGVTGAYQASQRIQQLSEQQQLTNEEKGKTLEEISKLVQEIKKILDQKKATLQPQIKELKDQREQFKNIESEHKEKKANYDKVMVGAETEISQLESEVKKLKEEVEKEDKRQRELKEDTSRIDEKARRLQEEAHYQKGTKKLSSEHQTYVSQFEADAAQLEEEVQKLRQQREVIKDNYQLHQRQIKMFGDLKVLLQAKLQTAKSGGQGNSNVSYRNQSGGNVNRLVIDN
;
A
#
# COMPACT_ATOMS: atom_id res chain seq x y z
N MET A 1 22.18 -26.18 4.79
CA MET A 1 20.72 -25.94 4.64
C MET A 1 20.14 -26.52 3.34
N TYR A 2 20.76 -27.55 2.73
CA TYR A 2 20.28 -28.18 1.48
C TYR A 2 20.08 -29.70 1.58
N GLY A 3 19.97 -30.26 2.79
CA GLY A 3 19.84 -31.72 2.99
C GLY A 3 18.59 -32.17 3.73
N GLN A 4 17.68 -31.25 4.10
CA GLN A 4 16.46 -31.56 4.84
C GLN A 4 15.17 -31.32 4.04
N GLN A 5 15.22 -30.74 2.83
CA GLN A 5 14.03 -30.56 1.99
C GLN A 5 13.70 -31.81 1.14
N ASP A 6 14.68 -32.64 0.77
CA ASP A 6 14.44 -33.81 -0.08
C ASP A 6 13.78 -34.99 0.64
N GLN A 7 13.91 -35.08 1.97
CA GLN A 7 13.24 -36.13 2.76
C GLN A 7 11.75 -35.89 2.97
N TYR A 8 11.29 -34.63 2.93
CA TYR A 8 9.86 -34.32 3.03
C TYR A 8 9.14 -34.40 1.67
N GLY A 9 9.85 -34.18 0.57
CA GLY A 9 9.34 -34.41 -0.79
C GLY A 9 9.09 -35.89 -1.09
N GLN A 10 10.04 -36.77 -0.75
CA GLN A 10 9.89 -38.21 -0.98
C GLN A 10 8.85 -38.87 -0.06
N ARG A 11 8.69 -38.40 1.19
CA ARG A 11 7.60 -38.86 2.07
C ARG A 11 6.24 -38.39 1.57
N GLY A 12 6.13 -37.16 1.07
CA GLY A 12 4.90 -36.64 0.45
C GLY A 12 4.47 -37.46 -0.76
N THR A 13 5.40 -37.83 -1.65
CA THR A 13 5.09 -38.64 -2.83
C THR A 13 4.77 -40.10 -2.50
N TYR A 14 5.40 -40.69 -1.49
CA TYR A 14 5.05 -42.04 -1.03
C TYR A 14 3.73 -42.08 -0.25
N GLU A 15 3.42 -41.05 0.54
CA GLU A 15 2.12 -40.92 1.22
C GLU A 15 0.99 -40.53 0.24
N GLU A 16 1.27 -39.78 -0.82
CA GLU A 16 0.33 -39.51 -1.91
C GLU A 16 0.12 -40.73 -2.80
N GLN A 17 1.16 -41.53 -3.09
CA GLN A 17 1.00 -42.80 -3.80
C GLN A 17 0.31 -43.85 -2.93
N GLN A 18 0.56 -43.88 -1.61
CA GLN A 18 -0.21 -44.72 -0.69
C GLN A 18 -1.62 -44.19 -0.46
N LYS A 19 -1.88 -42.88 -0.51
CA LYS A 19 -3.24 -42.31 -0.48
C LYS A 19 -3.96 -42.49 -1.81
N GLN A 20 -3.28 -42.51 -2.95
CA GLN A 20 -3.86 -42.82 -4.26
C GLN A 20 -4.08 -44.33 -4.42
N GLN A 21 -3.19 -45.18 -3.89
CA GLN A 21 -3.42 -46.63 -3.78
C GLN A 21 -4.45 -46.97 -2.70
N GLN A 22 -4.54 -46.24 -1.59
CA GLN A 22 -5.61 -46.36 -0.60
C GLN A 22 -6.90 -45.74 -1.08
N GLN A 23 -6.90 -44.70 -1.92
CA GLN A 23 -8.11 -44.19 -2.57
C GLN A 23 -8.57 -45.13 -3.68
N GLN A 24 -7.66 -45.72 -4.47
CA GLN A 24 -8.00 -46.81 -5.41
C GLN A 24 -8.47 -48.07 -4.67
N ASN A 25 -7.83 -48.47 -3.57
CA ASN A 25 -8.28 -49.60 -2.74
C ASN A 25 -9.56 -49.30 -1.94
N ASN A 26 -9.80 -48.05 -1.53
CA ASN A 26 -11.05 -47.62 -0.90
C ASN A 26 -12.19 -47.43 -1.92
N LEU A 27 -11.88 -47.17 -3.19
CA LEU A 27 -12.86 -47.21 -4.30
C LEU A 27 -13.21 -48.65 -4.70
N LEU A 28 -12.30 -49.60 -4.46
CA LEU A 28 -12.48 -51.03 -4.67
C LEU A 28 -13.22 -51.74 -3.51
N ASN A 29 -13.35 -51.10 -2.35
CA ASN A 29 -13.98 -51.70 -1.16
C ASN A 29 -14.92 -50.71 -0.46
N VAL A 30 -15.90 -50.19 -1.19
CA VAL A 30 -17.06 -49.54 -0.56
C VAL A 30 -18.03 -50.66 -0.16
N PRO A 31 -18.44 -50.79 1.12
CA PRO A 31 -19.41 -51.79 1.51
C PRO A 31 -20.68 -51.57 0.69
N VAL A 32 -21.10 -52.57 -0.08
CA VAL A 32 -22.38 -52.53 -0.77
C VAL A 32 -23.44 -52.32 0.31
N LYS A 33 -24.15 -51.19 0.24
CA LYS A 33 -25.30 -50.93 1.11
C LYS A 33 -26.33 -52.03 0.82
N THR A 34 -26.48 -52.94 1.76
CA THR A 34 -27.48 -54.03 1.70
C THR A 34 -28.89 -53.55 2.07
N VAL A 35 -29.03 -52.30 2.51
CA VAL A 35 -30.30 -51.64 2.83
C VAL A 35 -30.40 -50.33 2.06
N ILE A 36 -31.42 -50.21 1.23
CA ILE A 36 -31.73 -49.02 0.42
C ILE A 36 -32.87 -48.25 1.08
N GLY A 37 -32.65 -46.95 1.30
CA GLY A 37 -33.66 -46.03 1.81
C GLY A 37 -34.40 -45.30 0.69
N THR A 38 -35.30 -44.40 1.07
CA THR A 38 -36.14 -43.63 0.13
C THR A 38 -35.36 -42.67 -0.76
N ASP A 39 -34.20 -42.18 -0.29
CA ASP A 39 -33.35 -41.28 -1.08
C ASP A 39 -32.57 -42.02 -2.17
N GLU A 40 -32.13 -43.25 -1.91
CA GLU A 40 -31.50 -44.09 -2.93
C GLU A 40 -32.50 -44.57 -4.00
N ILE A 41 -33.76 -44.84 -3.63
CA ILE A 41 -34.84 -45.11 -4.59
C ILE A 41 -35.10 -43.86 -5.45
N ARG A 42 -35.09 -42.66 -4.86
CA ARG A 42 -35.22 -41.40 -5.61
C ARG A 42 -34.07 -41.20 -6.59
N GLU A 43 -32.85 -41.54 -6.21
CA GLU A 43 -31.67 -41.48 -7.09
C GLU A 43 -31.79 -42.49 -8.25
N MET A 44 -32.19 -43.74 -7.98
CA MET A 44 -32.43 -44.74 -9.02
C MET A 44 -33.50 -44.28 -10.01
N VAL A 45 -34.63 -43.79 -9.52
CA VAL A 45 -35.72 -43.28 -10.35
C VAL A 45 -35.26 -42.09 -11.17
N ARG A 46 -34.45 -41.18 -10.62
CA ARG A 46 -33.87 -40.05 -11.38
C ARG A 46 -33.00 -40.54 -12.54
N ILE A 47 -32.10 -41.48 -12.28
CA ILE A 47 -31.17 -42.01 -13.30
C ILE A 47 -31.91 -42.83 -14.36
N LEU A 48 -32.99 -43.54 -13.99
CA LEU A 48 -33.85 -44.27 -14.92
C LEU A 48 -34.71 -43.37 -15.81
N ASN A 49 -35.04 -42.17 -15.32
CA ASN A 49 -35.73 -41.12 -16.08
C ASN A 49 -34.79 -40.36 -17.03
N ASP A 50 -33.48 -40.32 -16.74
CA ASP A 50 -32.46 -39.71 -17.59
C ASP A 50 -32.06 -40.63 -18.78
N LYS A 51 -31.44 -40.05 -19.82
CA LYS A 51 -30.87 -40.82 -20.95
C LYS A 51 -29.79 -41.76 -20.42
N PRO A 52 -29.75 -43.07 -20.76
CA PRO A 52 -30.34 -43.75 -21.94
C PRO A 52 -31.65 -44.52 -21.69
N PHE A 53 -32.22 -44.51 -20.49
CA PHE A 53 -33.35 -45.39 -20.13
C PHE A 53 -34.74 -44.75 -20.37
N ASN A 54 -34.88 -43.44 -20.15
CA ASN A 54 -36.10 -42.64 -20.41
C ASN A 54 -37.42 -43.29 -19.95
N GLU A 55 -37.41 -44.02 -18.83
CA GLU A 55 -38.61 -44.60 -18.25
C GLU A 55 -39.18 -43.58 -17.28
N ASN A 56 -40.23 -42.84 -17.69
CA ASN A 56 -40.93 -41.77 -16.96
C ASN A 56 -41.59 -42.24 -15.65
N LEU A 57 -40.80 -42.85 -14.76
CA LEU A 57 -41.24 -43.52 -13.54
C LEU A 57 -41.33 -42.51 -12.40
N THR A 58 -42.43 -42.54 -11.67
CA THR A 58 -42.61 -41.86 -10.38
C THR A 58 -42.20 -42.79 -9.24
N LEU A 59 -41.84 -42.25 -8.07
CA LEU A 59 -41.45 -43.09 -6.90
C LEU A 59 -42.53 -44.12 -6.52
N VAL A 60 -43.80 -43.81 -6.75
CA VAL A 60 -44.93 -44.72 -6.47
C VAL A 60 -45.01 -45.82 -7.52
N SER A 61 -44.97 -45.47 -8.81
CA SER A 61 -45.01 -46.46 -9.89
C SER A 61 -43.79 -47.39 -9.89
N PHE A 62 -42.61 -46.90 -9.48
CA PHE A 62 -41.41 -47.73 -9.32
C PHE A 62 -41.50 -48.70 -8.14
N ASP A 63 -42.13 -48.32 -7.03
CA ASP A 63 -42.29 -49.21 -5.87
C ASP A 63 -43.45 -50.22 -6.06
N GLU A 64 -44.41 -49.92 -6.93
CA GLU A 64 -45.51 -50.82 -7.32
C GLU A 64 -45.11 -51.87 -8.38
N LEU A 65 -43.91 -51.76 -8.98
CA LEU A 65 -43.41 -52.72 -9.97
C LEU A 65 -43.40 -54.16 -9.42
N SER A 66 -43.92 -55.08 -10.23
CA SER A 66 -43.93 -56.50 -9.93
C SER A 66 -42.55 -57.13 -10.07
N ASN A 67 -42.35 -58.28 -9.43
CA ASN A 67 -41.07 -59.01 -9.43
C ASN A 67 -40.56 -59.33 -10.85
N GLN A 68 -41.46 -59.64 -11.80
CA GLN A 68 -41.09 -59.89 -13.20
C GLN A 68 -40.73 -58.60 -13.94
N GLU A 69 -41.43 -57.49 -13.69
CA GLU A 69 -41.12 -56.19 -14.29
C GLU A 69 -39.78 -55.63 -13.77
N LEU A 70 -39.44 -55.91 -12.50
CA LEU A 70 -38.13 -55.57 -11.93
C LEU A 70 -36.98 -56.37 -12.57
N LEU A 71 -37.20 -57.64 -12.91
CA LEU A 71 -36.23 -58.42 -13.70
C LEU A 71 -36.13 -57.93 -15.14
N ASP A 72 -37.24 -57.56 -15.77
CA ASP A 72 -37.22 -56.97 -17.11
C ASP A 72 -36.51 -55.62 -17.14
N LEU A 73 -36.68 -54.82 -16.09
CA LEU A 73 -35.99 -53.53 -15.94
C LEU A 73 -34.50 -53.73 -15.67
N LEU A 74 -34.12 -54.72 -14.84
CA LEU A 74 -32.73 -55.13 -14.66
C LEU A 74 -32.11 -55.65 -15.98
N ASN A 75 -32.83 -56.48 -16.72
CA ASN A 75 -32.40 -56.99 -18.02
C ASN A 75 -32.25 -55.87 -19.06
N LYS A 76 -33.10 -54.83 -19.02
CA LYS A 76 -33.00 -53.64 -19.86
C LYS A 76 -31.78 -52.79 -19.47
N ILE A 77 -31.48 -52.64 -18.17
CA ILE A 77 -30.25 -52.01 -17.68
C ILE A 77 -29.01 -52.76 -18.16
N LEU A 78 -29.03 -54.10 -18.09
CA LEU A 78 -27.93 -54.94 -18.56
C LEU A 78 -27.78 -54.94 -20.09
N SER A 79 -28.90 -54.86 -20.83
CA SER A 79 -28.91 -54.75 -22.31
C SER A 79 -28.31 -53.45 -22.82
N GLU A 80 -28.42 -52.37 -22.06
CA GLU A 80 -27.82 -51.07 -22.40
C GLU A 80 -26.33 -51.01 -22.01
N LEU A 81 -25.89 -51.89 -21.10
CA LEU A 81 -24.49 -52.06 -20.72
C LEU A 81 -23.71 -52.98 -21.67
N ASP A 82 -24.35 -54.02 -22.21
CA ASP A 82 -23.77 -54.90 -23.24
C ASP A 82 -24.84 -55.38 -24.25
N SER A 83 -24.57 -55.15 -25.54
CA SER A 83 -25.41 -55.58 -26.67
C SER A 83 -25.69 -57.09 -26.73
N SER A 84 -24.87 -57.90 -26.06
CA SER A 84 -25.01 -59.36 -25.96
C SER A 84 -26.26 -59.79 -25.18
N PHE A 85 -26.87 -58.90 -24.40
CA PHE A 85 -28.06 -59.17 -23.57
C PHE A 85 -29.40 -58.85 -24.26
N LYS A 86 -29.41 -58.39 -25.53
CA LYS A 86 -30.65 -58.03 -26.26
C LYS A 86 -31.60 -59.22 -26.54
N ASP A 87 -31.09 -60.45 -26.64
CA ASP A 87 -31.87 -61.65 -27.02
C ASP A 87 -32.01 -62.69 -25.90
N ILE A 88 -32.33 -62.24 -24.69
CA ILE A 88 -32.46 -63.13 -23.52
C ILE A 88 -33.90 -63.61 -23.28
N LYS A 89 -34.91 -63.05 -23.95
CA LYS A 89 -36.32 -63.44 -23.79
C LYS A 89 -36.65 -64.88 -24.24
N SER A 90 -35.73 -65.58 -24.91
CA SER A 90 -35.95 -66.92 -25.48
C SER A 90 -35.23 -68.07 -24.74
N LYS A 91 -34.42 -67.80 -23.71
CA LYS A 91 -33.65 -68.83 -23.00
C LYS A 91 -34.34 -69.29 -21.70
N PRO A 92 -34.12 -70.52 -21.22
CA PRO A 92 -34.65 -70.98 -19.93
C PRO A 92 -34.09 -70.11 -18.79
N GLN A 93 -34.94 -69.76 -17.83
CA GLN A 93 -34.65 -68.79 -16.76
C GLN A 93 -33.39 -69.13 -15.95
N ASP A 94 -33.04 -70.40 -15.80
CA ASP A 94 -31.82 -70.85 -15.12
C ASP A 94 -30.53 -70.46 -15.86
N MET A 95 -30.54 -70.47 -17.20
CA MET A 95 -29.40 -70.01 -18.01
C MET A 95 -29.29 -68.49 -18.01
N ILE A 96 -30.41 -67.78 -18.00
CA ILE A 96 -30.44 -66.31 -17.91
C ILE A 96 -29.80 -65.87 -16.60
N ILE A 97 -30.17 -66.52 -15.49
CA ILE A 97 -29.62 -66.20 -14.17
C ILE A 97 -28.14 -66.55 -14.10
N TYR A 98 -27.69 -67.66 -14.70
CA TYR A 98 -26.27 -67.96 -14.77
C TYR A 98 -25.49 -66.92 -15.59
N GLU A 99 -26.01 -66.51 -16.75
CA GLU A 99 -25.41 -65.46 -17.60
C GLU A 99 -25.39 -64.12 -16.87
N VAL A 100 -26.49 -63.71 -16.24
CA VAL A 100 -26.60 -62.46 -15.44
C VAL A 100 -25.68 -62.50 -14.22
N VAL A 101 -25.59 -63.61 -13.49
CA VAL A 101 -24.68 -63.75 -12.34
C VAL A 101 -23.22 -63.77 -12.78
N SER A 102 -22.89 -64.44 -13.89
CA SER A 102 -21.55 -64.42 -14.47
C SER A 102 -21.14 -63.01 -14.90
N PHE A 103 -22.07 -62.25 -15.48
CA PHE A 103 -21.85 -60.89 -15.94
C PHE A 103 -21.79 -59.89 -14.78
N ILE A 104 -22.62 -60.03 -13.76
CA ILE A 104 -22.54 -59.25 -12.52
C ILE A 104 -21.21 -59.51 -11.78
N LYS A 105 -20.67 -60.73 -11.84
CA LYS A 105 -19.31 -61.05 -11.35
C LYS A 105 -18.22 -60.38 -12.19
N VAL A 106 -18.36 -60.36 -13.52
CA VAL A 106 -17.45 -59.62 -14.43
C VAL A 106 -17.49 -58.10 -14.15
N LEU A 107 -18.67 -57.57 -13.83
CA LEU A 107 -18.88 -56.19 -13.39
C LEU A 107 -18.39 -55.92 -11.95
N ASN A 108 -17.85 -56.94 -11.26
CA ASN A 108 -17.22 -56.87 -9.95
C ASN A 108 -18.14 -56.37 -8.82
N TYR A 109 -19.41 -56.77 -8.90
CA TYR A 109 -20.30 -56.69 -7.74
C TYR A 109 -19.88 -57.76 -6.73
N PRO A 110 -19.67 -57.42 -5.44
CA PRO A 110 -19.29 -58.39 -4.43
C PRO A 110 -20.50 -59.29 -4.13
N VAL A 111 -20.57 -60.42 -4.84
CA VAL A 111 -21.47 -61.52 -4.48
C VAL A 111 -20.96 -62.11 -3.15
N PRO A 112 -21.80 -62.23 -2.11
CA PRO A 112 -21.36 -62.68 -0.79
C PRO A 112 -20.77 -64.10 -0.85
N GLN A 113 -19.45 -64.23 -0.63
CA GLN A 113 -18.71 -65.50 -0.73
C GLN A 113 -18.83 -66.40 0.52
N ASN A 114 -20.06 -66.80 0.90
CA ASN A 114 -20.26 -67.79 1.97
C ASN A 114 -21.29 -68.87 1.53
N PRO A 115 -20.89 -70.14 1.36
CA PRO A 115 -21.86 -71.24 1.17
C PRO A 115 -22.51 -71.54 2.53
N PRO A 116 -23.82 -71.23 2.77
CA PRO A 116 -25.01 -71.60 1.99
C PRO A 116 -25.85 -70.39 1.49
N GLN A 117 -25.30 -69.18 1.53
CA GLN A 117 -25.98 -67.96 1.05
C GLN A 117 -25.91 -67.77 -0.47
N ASP A 118 -25.04 -68.50 -1.17
CA ASP A 118 -24.97 -68.52 -2.65
C ASP A 118 -26.29 -68.99 -3.27
N SER A 119 -26.88 -70.07 -2.76
CA SER A 119 -28.20 -70.53 -3.22
C SER A 119 -29.30 -69.55 -2.84
N ASN A 120 -29.26 -68.91 -1.68
CA ASN A 120 -30.30 -67.94 -1.29
C ASN A 120 -30.21 -66.62 -2.05
N TRP A 121 -29.02 -66.16 -2.44
CA TRP A 121 -28.85 -64.96 -3.27
C TRP A 121 -29.23 -65.23 -4.74
N GLN A 122 -28.85 -66.39 -5.28
CA GLN A 122 -29.28 -66.85 -6.60
C GLN A 122 -30.79 -67.13 -6.64
N ASN A 123 -31.36 -67.73 -5.59
CA ASN A 123 -32.81 -67.93 -5.43
C ASN A 123 -33.55 -66.59 -5.15
N GLY A 124 -32.89 -65.62 -4.52
CA GLY A 124 -33.43 -64.28 -4.30
C GLY A 124 -33.45 -63.43 -5.58
N LEU A 125 -32.51 -63.68 -6.50
CA LEU A 125 -32.54 -63.17 -7.87
C LEU A 125 -33.61 -63.90 -8.70
N PHE A 126 -33.77 -65.22 -8.49
CA PHE A 126 -34.82 -66.07 -9.09
C PHE A 126 -36.24 -65.61 -8.68
N ASN A 127 -36.45 -65.26 -7.42
CA ASN A 127 -37.73 -64.76 -6.88
C ASN A 127 -37.92 -63.24 -7.03
N SER A 128 -36.90 -62.55 -7.55
CA SER A 128 -36.85 -61.09 -7.74
C SER A 128 -37.15 -60.30 -6.46
N GLU A 129 -36.50 -60.66 -5.36
CA GLU A 129 -36.71 -59.99 -4.09
C GLU A 129 -36.19 -58.53 -4.14
N LYS A 130 -37.07 -57.58 -3.84
CA LYS A 130 -36.76 -56.12 -3.81
C LYS A 130 -35.53 -55.80 -2.93
N ARG A 131 -35.28 -56.59 -1.88
CA ARG A 131 -34.13 -56.45 -0.98
C ARG A 131 -32.78 -56.76 -1.62
N ILE A 132 -32.75 -57.54 -2.71
CA ILE A 132 -31.53 -57.97 -3.40
C ILE A 132 -31.40 -57.22 -4.72
N ILE A 133 -32.50 -57.03 -5.46
CA ILE A 133 -32.48 -56.33 -6.75
C ILE A 133 -32.22 -54.83 -6.58
N TYR A 134 -32.83 -54.14 -5.61
CA TYR A 134 -32.61 -52.71 -5.47
C TYR A 134 -31.12 -52.38 -5.21
N PRO A 135 -30.39 -53.09 -4.32
CA PRO A 135 -28.95 -52.89 -4.14
C PRO A 135 -28.12 -53.13 -5.39
N VAL A 136 -28.50 -54.13 -6.19
CA VAL A 136 -27.85 -54.43 -7.48
C VAL A 136 -28.12 -53.32 -8.49
N MET A 137 -29.36 -52.88 -8.64
CA MET A 137 -29.76 -51.79 -9.54
C MET A 137 -29.12 -50.47 -9.13
N TYR A 138 -29.11 -50.14 -7.84
CA TYR A 138 -28.44 -48.94 -7.34
C TYR A 138 -26.94 -48.96 -7.65
N TYR A 139 -26.28 -50.11 -7.49
CA TYR A 139 -24.87 -50.25 -7.84
C TYR A 139 -24.64 -50.09 -9.35
N LEU A 140 -25.49 -50.68 -10.19
CA LEU A 140 -25.40 -50.59 -11.64
C LEU A 140 -25.67 -49.15 -12.16
N LEU A 141 -26.65 -48.46 -11.57
CA LEU A 141 -27.08 -47.13 -11.99
C LEU A 141 -26.15 -46.03 -11.46
N SER A 142 -25.69 -46.14 -10.20
CA SER A 142 -24.76 -45.14 -9.61
C SER A 142 -23.40 -45.13 -10.29
N ARG A 143 -22.96 -46.26 -10.87
CA ARG A 143 -21.67 -46.39 -11.56
C ARG A 143 -21.82 -46.67 -13.05
N PHE A 144 -22.92 -46.25 -13.67
CA PHE A 144 -23.26 -46.60 -15.05
C PHE A 144 -22.14 -46.28 -16.07
N SER A 145 -21.49 -45.12 -15.95
CA SER A 145 -20.36 -44.74 -16.84
C SER A 145 -19.12 -45.63 -16.64
N GLU A 146 -18.79 -45.97 -15.40
CA GLU A 146 -17.66 -46.85 -15.07
C GLU A 146 -17.94 -48.30 -15.47
N LEU A 147 -19.18 -48.75 -15.30
CA LEU A 147 -19.61 -50.10 -15.63
C LEU A 147 -19.76 -50.31 -17.14
N LYS A 148 -20.14 -49.27 -17.89
CA LYS A 148 -20.08 -49.29 -19.36
C LYS A 148 -18.63 -49.45 -19.85
N LYS A 149 -17.68 -48.74 -19.24
CA LYS A 149 -16.24 -48.92 -19.52
C LYS A 149 -15.77 -50.33 -19.14
N ARG A 150 -16.19 -50.85 -17.98
CA ARG A 150 -15.82 -52.19 -17.53
C ARG A 150 -16.42 -53.31 -18.39
N ALA A 151 -17.67 -53.17 -18.84
CA ALA A 151 -18.30 -54.09 -19.77
C ALA A 151 -17.59 -54.10 -21.13
N TYR A 152 -17.23 -52.92 -21.65
CA TYR A 152 -16.43 -52.80 -22.88
C TYR A 152 -15.07 -53.47 -22.73
N LEU A 153 -14.36 -53.20 -21.63
CA LEU A 153 -13.06 -53.81 -21.34
C LEU A 153 -13.16 -55.32 -21.11
N ALA A 154 -14.23 -55.80 -20.47
CA ALA A 154 -14.45 -57.23 -20.24
C ALA A 154 -14.54 -58.03 -21.54
N LYS A 155 -15.13 -57.46 -22.60
CA LYS A 155 -15.18 -58.12 -23.93
C LYS A 155 -13.79 -58.48 -24.47
N TYR A 156 -12.78 -57.66 -24.17
CA TYR A 156 -11.43 -57.81 -24.72
C TYR A 156 -10.41 -58.35 -23.72
N LEU A 157 -10.65 -58.19 -22.42
CA LEU A 157 -9.72 -58.55 -21.33
C LEU A 157 -10.14 -59.77 -20.51
N VAL A 158 -11.33 -60.36 -20.73
CA VAL A 158 -11.69 -61.63 -20.08
C VAL A 158 -10.78 -62.74 -20.64
N PRO A 159 -10.05 -63.46 -19.79
CA PRO A 159 -9.17 -64.54 -20.24
C PRO A 159 -9.98 -65.64 -20.91
N TYR A 160 -9.63 -66.01 -22.14
CA TYR A 160 -10.19 -67.19 -22.78
C TYR A 160 -9.71 -68.45 -22.04
N GLN A 161 -10.61 -69.13 -21.33
CA GLN A 161 -10.33 -70.41 -20.69
C GLN A 161 -10.50 -71.52 -21.74
N LEU A 162 -9.38 -72.13 -22.17
CA LEU A 162 -9.42 -73.38 -22.92
C LEU A 162 -10.07 -74.46 -22.06
N MET A 163 -11.07 -75.16 -22.62
CA MET A 163 -11.75 -76.29 -21.99
C MET A 163 -10.72 -77.32 -21.51
N GLU A 164 -10.76 -77.69 -20.23
CA GLU A 164 -9.83 -78.67 -19.64
C GLU A 164 -9.96 -80.02 -20.39
N GLY A 165 -8.93 -80.36 -21.18
CA GLY A 165 -8.86 -81.63 -21.92
C GLY A 165 -8.17 -81.59 -23.28
N ILE A 166 -7.90 -80.41 -23.87
CA ILE A 166 -7.13 -80.32 -25.12
C ILE A 166 -5.63 -80.33 -24.76
N PRO A 167 -4.80 -81.26 -25.31
CA PRO A 167 -3.36 -81.24 -25.07
C PRO A 167 -2.78 -79.92 -25.59
N LEU A 168 -2.05 -79.20 -24.72
CA LEU A 168 -1.37 -77.96 -25.11
C LEU A 168 -0.23 -78.30 -26.06
N ASP A 169 -0.48 -78.20 -27.36
CA ASP A 169 0.61 -78.09 -28.34
C ASP A 169 1.41 -76.80 -28.09
N GLU A 170 2.71 -76.85 -28.34
CA GLU A 170 3.64 -75.73 -28.12
C GLU A 170 3.27 -74.49 -28.98
N GLU A 171 2.60 -74.71 -30.12
CA GLU A 171 2.06 -73.64 -30.97
C GLU A 171 0.86 -72.93 -30.34
N ILE A 172 -0.05 -73.67 -29.68
CA ILE A 172 -1.20 -73.09 -28.98
C ILE A 172 -0.72 -72.24 -27.79
N LYS A 173 0.34 -72.67 -27.11
CA LYS A 173 0.95 -71.90 -26.03
C LYS A 173 1.57 -70.59 -26.53
N LYS A 174 2.32 -70.63 -27.65
CA LYS A 174 2.87 -69.42 -28.29
C LYS A 174 1.76 -68.45 -28.73
N LEU A 175 0.66 -68.98 -29.26
CA LEU A 175 -0.49 -68.17 -29.66
C LEU A 175 -1.21 -67.54 -28.45
N MET A 176 -1.29 -68.26 -27.33
CA MET A 176 -1.83 -67.73 -26.07
C MET A 176 -0.93 -66.65 -25.45
N ASP A 177 0.39 -66.80 -25.58
CA ASP A 177 1.34 -65.77 -25.13
C ASP A 177 1.25 -64.51 -26.02
N GLN A 178 1.18 -64.66 -27.35
CA GLN A 178 0.91 -63.55 -28.28
C GLN A 178 -0.43 -62.85 -28.00
N TYR A 179 -1.47 -63.62 -27.66
CA TYR A 179 -2.77 -63.07 -27.29
C TYR A 179 -2.70 -62.25 -26.00
N LYS A 180 -1.95 -62.72 -24.99
CA LYS A 180 -1.72 -61.97 -23.73
C LYS A 180 -0.90 -60.71 -23.96
N ASP A 181 0.10 -60.75 -24.83
CA ASP A 181 0.91 -59.58 -25.18
C ASP A 181 0.05 -58.51 -25.87
N LEU A 182 -0.82 -58.90 -26.81
CA LEU A 182 -1.79 -58.00 -27.45
C LEU A 182 -2.81 -57.44 -26.45
N GLN A 183 -3.26 -58.23 -25.46
CA GLN A 183 -4.12 -57.74 -24.38
C GLN A 183 -3.40 -56.69 -23.52
N ALA A 184 -2.12 -56.91 -23.21
CA ALA A 184 -1.31 -55.95 -22.45
C ALA A 184 -1.09 -54.65 -23.24
N GLU A 185 -0.79 -54.74 -24.54
CA GLU A 185 -0.66 -53.58 -25.43
C GLU A 185 -1.98 -52.79 -25.51
N PHE A 186 -3.12 -53.49 -25.62
CA PHE A 186 -4.44 -52.86 -25.59
C PHE A 186 -4.72 -52.13 -24.28
N GLN A 187 -4.32 -52.69 -23.12
CA GLN A 187 -4.48 -52.02 -21.82
C GLN A 187 -3.69 -50.71 -21.74
N VAL A 188 -2.45 -50.71 -22.22
CA VAL A 188 -1.59 -49.51 -22.22
C VAL A 188 -2.19 -48.45 -23.14
N ASN A 189 -2.50 -48.80 -24.39
CA ASN A 189 -3.05 -47.87 -25.37
C ASN A 189 -4.42 -47.31 -24.95
N HIS A 190 -5.30 -48.13 -24.35
CA HIS A 190 -6.59 -47.65 -23.84
C HIS A 190 -6.42 -46.71 -22.65
N LYS A 191 -5.44 -46.96 -21.77
CA LYS A 191 -5.14 -46.09 -20.63
C LYS A 191 -4.57 -44.74 -21.08
N GLU A 192 -3.72 -44.74 -22.10
CA GLU A 192 -3.21 -43.51 -22.72
C GLU A 192 -4.31 -42.72 -23.43
N LEU A 193 -5.22 -43.40 -24.13
CA LEU A 193 -6.38 -42.77 -24.76
C LEU A 193 -7.32 -42.13 -23.72
N GLU A 194 -7.59 -42.81 -22.60
CA GLU A 194 -8.43 -42.24 -21.54
C GLU A 194 -7.79 -41.02 -20.86
N ALA A 195 -6.46 -41.03 -20.67
CA ALA A 195 -5.74 -39.86 -20.16
C ALA A 195 -5.86 -38.69 -21.14
N ALA A 196 -5.67 -38.94 -22.44
CA ALA A 196 -5.80 -37.92 -23.48
C ALA A 196 -7.24 -37.38 -23.62
N GLU A 197 -8.28 -38.22 -23.47
CA GLU A 197 -9.68 -37.78 -23.50
C GLU A 197 -10.05 -36.91 -22.29
N LYS A 198 -9.49 -37.18 -21.10
CA LYS A 198 -9.71 -36.33 -19.91
C LYS A 198 -9.03 -34.98 -20.02
N ASP A 199 -7.85 -34.93 -20.64
CA ASP A 199 -7.08 -33.71 -20.82
C ASP A 199 -7.56 -32.89 -22.04
N SER A 200 -8.26 -33.52 -22.99
CA SER A 200 -8.86 -32.87 -24.14
C SER A 200 -10.09 -32.05 -23.74
N MET A 201 -9.94 -30.73 -23.68
CA MET A 201 -11.06 -29.78 -23.65
C MET A 201 -12.09 -30.08 -24.75
N ASN A 202 -13.38 -29.91 -24.44
CA ASN A 202 -14.49 -30.18 -25.37
C ASN A 202 -14.29 -29.40 -26.70
N PRO A 203 -13.92 -30.07 -27.80
CA PRO A 203 -13.62 -29.39 -29.06
C PRO A 203 -14.89 -28.77 -29.69
N GLU A 204 -16.07 -29.23 -29.29
CA GLU A 204 -17.35 -28.66 -29.74
C GLU A 204 -17.63 -27.28 -29.12
N GLU A 205 -17.25 -27.05 -27.86
CA GLU A 205 -17.43 -25.75 -27.21
C GLU A 205 -16.49 -24.70 -27.82
N LEU A 206 -15.22 -25.07 -28.03
CA LEU A 206 -14.27 -24.22 -28.74
C LEU A 206 -14.70 -23.93 -30.18
N LYS A 207 -15.24 -24.93 -30.90
CA LYS A 207 -15.79 -24.70 -32.25
C LYS A 207 -16.97 -23.72 -32.22
N LYS A 208 -17.86 -23.82 -31.23
CA LYS A 208 -18.98 -22.88 -31.06
C LYS A 208 -18.46 -21.47 -30.76
N GLU A 209 -17.49 -21.33 -29.87
CA GLU A 209 -16.88 -20.04 -29.55
C GLU A 209 -16.18 -19.42 -30.77
N ILE A 210 -15.43 -20.22 -31.54
CA ILE A 210 -14.79 -19.74 -32.78
C ILE A 210 -15.83 -19.26 -33.79
N ILE A 211 -16.93 -20.00 -33.99
CA ILE A 211 -18.01 -19.60 -34.89
C ILE A 211 -18.67 -18.31 -34.40
N GLN A 212 -18.88 -18.17 -33.08
CA GLN A 212 -19.39 -16.94 -32.49
C GLN A 212 -18.45 -15.75 -32.75
N LEU A 213 -17.17 -15.88 -32.42
CA LEU A 213 -16.17 -14.83 -32.65
C LEU A 213 -16.00 -14.48 -34.13
N GLN A 214 -16.13 -15.46 -35.03
CA GLN A 214 -16.15 -15.23 -36.47
C GLN A 214 -17.37 -14.41 -36.89
N SER A 215 -18.56 -14.75 -36.37
CA SER A 215 -19.78 -13.99 -36.66
C SER A 215 -19.71 -12.55 -36.12
N GLU A 216 -19.16 -12.34 -34.93
CA GLU A 216 -18.95 -11.02 -34.33
C GLU A 216 -17.95 -10.19 -35.16
N ARG A 217 -16.86 -10.82 -35.61
CA ARG A 217 -15.89 -10.19 -36.52
C ARG A 217 -16.55 -9.77 -37.83
N GLU A 218 -17.36 -10.61 -38.45
CA GLU A 218 -18.09 -10.28 -39.69
C GLU A 218 -19.08 -9.13 -39.48
N GLN A 219 -19.82 -9.13 -38.38
CA GLN A 219 -20.71 -8.02 -38.02
C GLN A 219 -19.95 -6.71 -37.81
N LEU A 220 -18.79 -6.74 -37.15
CA LEU A 220 -17.92 -5.58 -36.97
C LEU A 220 -17.37 -5.09 -38.31
N LEU A 221 -16.89 -5.98 -39.18
CA LEU A 221 -16.43 -5.64 -40.52
C LEU A 221 -17.55 -5.02 -41.36
N SER A 222 -18.76 -5.57 -41.29
CA SER A 222 -19.94 -5.02 -41.96
C SER A 222 -20.26 -3.61 -41.46
N LYS A 223 -20.27 -3.39 -40.14
CA LYS A 223 -20.46 -2.05 -39.54
C LYS A 223 -19.36 -1.08 -39.96
N ILE A 224 -18.10 -1.51 -39.97
CA ILE A 224 -16.96 -0.70 -40.43
C ILE A 224 -17.13 -0.34 -41.90
N ASN A 225 -17.50 -1.29 -42.75
CA ASN A 225 -17.72 -1.05 -44.19
C ASN A 225 -18.91 -0.12 -44.44
N GLN A 226 -19.99 -0.23 -43.66
CA GLN A 226 -21.10 0.72 -43.70
C GLN A 226 -20.67 2.13 -43.27
N PHE A 227 -19.86 2.24 -42.21
CA PHE A 227 -19.32 3.52 -41.74
C PHE A 227 -18.37 4.16 -42.76
N LYS A 228 -17.45 3.37 -43.32
CA LYS A 228 -16.54 3.81 -44.38
C LYS A 228 -17.34 4.25 -45.61
N GLY A 229 -18.28 3.42 -46.06
CA GLY A 229 -19.15 3.71 -47.20
C GLY A 229 -19.88 5.05 -47.07
N LYS A 230 -20.45 5.35 -45.90
CA LYS A 230 -21.14 6.63 -45.61
C LYS A 230 -20.23 7.86 -45.66
N ASN A 231 -18.94 7.69 -45.35
CA ASN A 231 -17.98 8.79 -45.22
C ASN A 231 -16.97 8.89 -46.37
N THR A 232 -17.03 7.99 -47.37
CA THR A 232 -16.15 7.98 -48.56
C THR A 232 -16.17 9.29 -49.36
N ASN A 233 -17.29 10.03 -49.31
CA ASN A 233 -17.49 11.25 -50.10
C ASN A 233 -16.78 12.48 -49.53
N ASN A 234 -16.14 12.38 -48.36
CA ASN A 234 -15.52 13.52 -47.69
C ASN A 234 -13.98 13.41 -47.73
N PRO A 235 -13.28 14.21 -48.54
CA PRO A 235 -11.83 14.09 -48.74
C PRO A 235 -10.99 14.40 -47.48
N GLN A 236 -11.57 15.08 -46.48
CA GLN A 236 -10.94 15.30 -45.17
C GLN A 236 -11.22 14.17 -44.16
N PHE A 237 -12.05 13.18 -44.51
CA PHE A 237 -12.45 12.12 -43.59
C PHE A 237 -11.26 11.32 -43.05
N GLN A 238 -10.27 11.03 -43.89
CA GLN A 238 -9.09 10.27 -43.45
C GLN A 238 -8.28 11.04 -42.41
N ALA A 239 -8.04 12.34 -42.63
CA ALA A 239 -7.35 13.19 -41.67
C ALA A 239 -8.14 13.36 -40.37
N LEU A 240 -9.47 13.52 -40.46
CA LEU A 240 -10.34 13.59 -39.28
C LEU A 240 -10.37 12.25 -38.52
N LEU A 241 -10.36 11.12 -39.22
CA LEU A 241 -10.32 9.78 -38.64
C LEU A 241 -9.01 9.54 -37.88
N ASP A 242 -7.88 9.98 -38.42
CA ASP A 242 -6.58 9.84 -37.77
C ASP A 242 -6.47 10.73 -36.51
N VAL A 243 -6.97 11.96 -36.57
CA VAL A 243 -7.05 12.87 -35.40
C VAL A 243 -8.03 12.33 -34.35
N THR A 244 -9.19 11.80 -34.75
CA THR A 244 -10.18 11.24 -33.81
C THR A 244 -9.72 9.91 -33.20
N ASN A 245 -9.02 9.06 -33.95
CA ASN A 245 -8.37 7.86 -33.41
C ASN A 245 -7.29 8.22 -32.40
N SER A 246 -6.47 9.25 -32.69
CA SER A 246 -5.45 9.73 -31.76
C SER A 246 -6.08 10.29 -30.49
N LEU A 247 -7.12 11.13 -30.62
CA LEU A 247 -7.88 11.64 -29.47
C LEU A 247 -8.52 10.51 -28.65
N ARG A 248 -9.11 9.50 -29.30
CA ARG A 248 -9.70 8.35 -28.61
C ARG A 248 -8.66 7.58 -27.81
N ARG A 249 -7.46 7.38 -28.39
CA ARG A 249 -6.35 6.70 -27.73
C ARG A 249 -5.86 7.48 -26.51
N GLU A 250 -5.70 8.79 -26.63
CA GLU A 250 -5.34 9.66 -25.51
C GLU A 250 -6.42 9.64 -24.41
N GLN A 251 -7.71 9.65 -24.77
CA GLN A 251 -8.81 9.54 -23.79
C GLN A 251 -8.85 8.18 -23.09
N GLU A 252 -8.60 7.07 -23.82
CA GLU A 252 -8.48 5.74 -23.23
C GLU A 252 -7.28 5.65 -22.29
N GLU A 253 -6.15 6.26 -22.65
CA GLU A 253 -4.95 6.31 -21.83
C GLU A 253 -5.15 7.19 -20.58
N GLU A 254 -5.79 8.36 -20.74
CA GLU A 254 -6.19 9.22 -19.62
C GLU A 254 -7.10 8.47 -18.65
N ALA A 255 -8.15 7.81 -19.14
CA ALA A 255 -9.07 7.03 -18.32
C ALA A 255 -8.33 5.89 -17.59
N ARG A 256 -7.44 5.18 -18.28
CA ARG A 256 -6.61 4.11 -17.69
C ARG A 256 -5.68 4.64 -16.60
N ILE A 257 -5.05 5.79 -16.83
CA ILE A 257 -4.18 6.44 -15.84
C ILE A 257 -5.00 6.89 -14.63
N GLN A 258 -6.16 7.51 -14.83
CA GLN A 258 -7.05 7.93 -13.75
C GLN A 258 -7.51 6.73 -12.90
N ASP A 259 -7.91 5.63 -13.52
CA ASP A 259 -8.29 4.39 -12.81
C ASP A 259 -7.10 3.83 -12.03
N LYS A 260 -5.91 3.78 -12.63
CA LYS A 260 -4.69 3.31 -11.95
C LYS A 260 -4.33 4.22 -10.77
N LEU A 261 -4.45 5.53 -10.91
CA LEU A 261 -4.19 6.50 -9.85
C LEU A 261 -5.19 6.36 -8.71
N ARG A 262 -6.48 6.13 -9.02
CA ARG A 262 -7.51 5.83 -8.02
C ARG A 262 -7.21 4.53 -7.27
N GLN A 263 -6.82 3.47 -7.98
CA GLN A 263 -6.43 2.20 -7.38
C GLN A 263 -5.20 2.35 -6.47
N GLN A 264 -4.18 3.08 -6.93
CA GLN A 264 -2.97 3.33 -6.15
C GLN A 264 -3.25 4.17 -4.89
N ARG A 265 -4.09 5.21 -5.00
CA ARG A 265 -4.52 5.99 -3.82
C ARG A 265 -5.29 5.14 -2.82
N ALA A 266 -6.22 4.32 -3.29
CA ALA A 266 -6.97 3.40 -2.42
C ALA A 266 -6.03 2.37 -1.76
N HIS A 267 -5.04 1.88 -2.50
CA HIS A 267 -4.04 0.96 -1.96
C HIS A 267 -3.16 1.63 -0.90
N LEU A 268 -2.69 2.86 -1.16
CA LEU A 268 -1.90 3.65 -0.22
C LEU A 268 -2.69 3.90 1.07
N GLU A 269 -3.94 4.34 0.96
CA GLU A 269 -4.82 4.55 2.11
C GLU A 269 -5.04 3.26 2.91
N TRP A 270 -5.24 2.13 2.22
CA TRP A 270 -5.35 0.82 2.87
C TRP A 270 -4.04 0.42 3.59
N THR A 271 -2.88 0.63 2.97
CA THR A 271 -1.59 0.34 3.61
C THR A 271 -1.32 1.24 4.81
N ASP A 272 -1.69 2.53 4.75
CA ASP A 272 -1.57 3.47 5.86
C ASP A 272 -2.47 3.06 7.04
N GLN A 273 -3.70 2.63 6.76
CA GLN A 273 -4.59 2.10 7.79
C GLN A 273 -4.03 0.83 8.43
N GLN A 274 -3.45 -0.09 7.65
CA GLN A 274 -2.80 -1.29 8.18
C GLN A 274 -1.57 -0.96 9.03
N LEU A 275 -0.75 0.00 8.60
CA LEU A 275 0.41 0.46 9.36
C LEU A 275 -0.03 1.09 10.69
N LEU A 276 -1.06 1.94 10.67
CA LEU A 276 -1.60 2.56 11.87
C LEU A 276 -2.16 1.51 12.85
N ALA A 277 -2.90 0.52 12.34
CA ALA A 277 -3.38 -0.59 13.15
C ALA A 277 -2.26 -1.49 13.70
N SER A 278 -1.16 -1.67 12.97
CA SER A 278 0.02 -2.39 13.44
C SER A 278 0.76 -1.61 14.53
N GLN A 279 0.94 -0.30 14.35
CA GLN A 279 1.54 0.59 15.34
C GLN A 279 0.72 0.65 16.63
N GLN A 280 -0.61 0.70 16.52
CA GLN A 280 -1.48 0.68 17.68
C GLN A 280 -1.39 -0.66 18.44
N ARG A 281 -1.37 -1.80 17.72
CA ARG A 281 -1.10 -3.12 18.33
C ARG A 281 0.25 -3.17 19.04
N LEU A 282 1.29 -2.57 18.45
CA LEU A 282 2.61 -2.51 19.06
C LEU A 282 2.62 -1.60 20.31
N PHE A 283 1.89 -0.48 20.27
CA PHE A 283 1.72 0.40 21.42
C PHE A 283 0.98 -0.30 22.57
N ASP A 284 -0.13 -0.97 22.27
CA ASP A 284 -0.91 -1.73 23.24
C ASP A 284 -0.07 -2.88 23.85
N ALA A 285 0.69 -3.60 23.02
CA ALA A 285 1.63 -4.63 23.48
C ALA A 285 2.72 -4.05 24.40
N LYS A 286 3.34 -2.92 24.02
CA LYS A 286 4.34 -2.24 24.87
C LYS A 286 3.73 -1.76 26.20
N LYS A 287 2.51 -1.25 26.17
CA LYS A 287 1.78 -0.83 27.36
C LYS A 287 1.44 -2.03 28.25
N SER A 288 1.10 -3.18 27.67
CA SER A 288 0.83 -4.42 28.42
C SER A 288 2.08 -4.98 29.12
N VAL A 289 3.26 -4.83 28.50
CA VAL A 289 4.58 -5.31 28.98
C VAL A 289 5.28 -4.29 29.88
N ALA A 290 4.70 -3.11 30.09
CA ALA A 290 5.30 -2.08 30.95
C ALA A 290 5.49 -2.60 32.38
N PRO A 291 6.64 -2.31 33.03
CA PRO A 291 6.99 -2.85 34.35
C PRO A 291 6.07 -2.43 35.49
N GLU A 292 5.20 -1.44 35.27
CA GLU A 292 4.18 -1.00 36.25
C GLU A 292 2.89 -1.82 36.23
N ASN A 293 2.66 -2.68 35.22
CA ASN A 293 1.45 -3.50 35.17
C ASN A 293 1.59 -4.73 36.07
N THR A 294 0.55 -5.00 36.86
CA THR A 294 0.47 -6.26 37.60
C THR A 294 0.16 -7.43 36.64
N PRO A 295 0.58 -8.67 36.97
CA PRO A 295 0.26 -9.85 36.17
C PRO A 295 -1.25 -10.05 35.92
N GLU A 296 -2.09 -9.66 36.89
CA GLU A 296 -3.55 -9.68 36.72
C GLU A 296 -4.05 -8.65 35.71
N GLN A 297 -3.50 -7.43 35.70
CA GLN A 297 -3.83 -6.40 34.71
C GLN A 297 -3.38 -6.80 33.30
N MET A 298 -2.22 -7.45 33.18
CA MET A 298 -1.74 -7.99 31.91
C MET A 298 -2.65 -9.11 31.38
N LEU A 299 -3.08 -10.04 32.23
CA LEU A 299 -4.04 -11.09 31.86
C LEU A 299 -5.41 -10.52 31.50
N MET A 300 -5.85 -9.46 32.17
CA MET A 300 -7.12 -8.79 31.88
C MET A 300 -7.07 -8.03 30.53
N SER A 301 -5.94 -7.38 30.22
CA SER A 301 -5.66 -6.78 28.90
C SER A 301 -5.63 -7.84 27.79
N LEU A 302 -4.91 -8.94 27.98
CA LEU A 302 -4.87 -10.04 27.00
C LEU A 302 -6.23 -10.68 26.79
N ARG A 303 -7.03 -10.87 27.85
CA ARG A 303 -8.42 -11.36 27.72
C ARG A 303 -9.30 -10.38 26.93
N ALA A 304 -9.13 -9.08 27.13
CA ALA A 304 -9.84 -8.06 26.37
C ALA A 304 -9.43 -8.06 24.89
N GLU A 305 -8.14 -8.22 24.58
CA GLU A 305 -7.65 -8.36 23.20
C GLU A 305 -8.16 -9.65 22.53
N VAL A 306 -8.12 -10.80 23.22
CA VAL A 306 -8.67 -12.06 22.70
C VAL A 306 -10.16 -11.95 22.45
N LYS A 307 -10.91 -11.27 23.34
CA LYS A 307 -12.33 -11.00 23.14
C LYS A 307 -12.56 -10.11 21.91
N LYS A 308 -11.83 -9.00 21.78
CA LYS A 308 -11.89 -8.10 20.62
C LYS A 308 -11.52 -8.81 19.31
N ASN A 309 -10.51 -9.68 19.32
CA ASN A 309 -10.10 -10.46 18.16
C ASN A 309 -11.16 -11.51 17.78
N ARG A 310 -11.80 -12.16 18.76
CA ARG A 310 -12.93 -13.07 18.51
C ARG A 310 -14.14 -12.34 17.94
N GLU A 311 -14.47 -11.16 18.46
CA GLU A 311 -15.55 -10.31 17.93
C GLU A 311 -15.22 -9.85 16.49
N LEU A 312 -13.98 -9.44 16.22
CA LEU A 312 -13.54 -9.07 14.88
C LEU A 312 -13.63 -10.25 13.90
N GLN A 313 -13.19 -11.44 14.31
CA GLN A 313 -13.20 -12.64 13.49
C GLN A 313 -14.64 -13.13 13.22
N ASN A 314 -15.45 -13.25 14.27
CA ASN A 314 -16.77 -13.87 14.19
C ASN A 314 -17.86 -12.94 13.70
N GLU A 315 -17.77 -11.63 13.98
CA GLU A 315 -18.79 -10.68 13.55
C GLU A 315 -18.32 -9.93 12.30
N ARG A 316 -17.22 -9.18 12.38
CA ARG A 316 -16.88 -8.24 11.29
C ARG A 316 -16.32 -8.94 10.05
N LEU A 317 -15.30 -9.78 10.23
CA LEU A 317 -14.64 -10.47 9.12
C LEU A 317 -15.54 -11.55 8.51
N ALA A 318 -16.29 -12.30 9.32
CA ALA A 318 -17.23 -13.28 8.80
C ALA A 318 -18.35 -12.61 7.98
N ILE A 319 -18.89 -11.46 8.42
CA ILE A 319 -19.87 -10.70 7.65
C ILE A 319 -19.23 -10.15 6.37
N GLU A 320 -18.04 -9.55 6.45
CA GLU A 320 -17.36 -8.95 5.30
C GLU A 320 -16.98 -10.01 4.23
N ILE A 321 -16.47 -11.17 4.66
CA ILE A 321 -16.19 -12.30 3.77
C ILE A 321 -17.49 -12.77 3.12
N ASN A 322 -18.57 -12.94 3.87
CA ASN A 322 -19.86 -13.36 3.32
C ASN A 322 -20.44 -12.33 2.34
N GLU A 323 -20.35 -11.04 2.64
CA GLU A 323 -20.75 -9.97 1.72
C GLU A 323 -19.90 -9.92 0.45
N LYS A 324 -18.58 -10.08 0.56
CA LYS A 324 -17.67 -10.13 -0.59
C LYS A 324 -17.93 -11.37 -1.43
N SER A 325 -18.11 -12.54 -0.81
CA SER A 325 -18.48 -13.79 -1.50
C SER A 325 -19.84 -13.66 -2.19
N LYS A 326 -20.85 -13.05 -1.56
CA LYS A 326 -22.15 -12.78 -2.20
C LYS A 326 -22.02 -11.79 -3.35
N LYS A 327 -21.23 -10.73 -3.20
CA LYS A 327 -20.97 -9.77 -4.29
C LYS A 327 -20.25 -10.46 -5.46
N LEU A 328 -19.29 -11.32 -5.18
CA LEU A 328 -18.57 -12.09 -6.18
C LEU A 328 -19.51 -13.06 -6.90
N GLN A 329 -20.32 -13.83 -6.17
CA GLN A 329 -21.38 -14.67 -6.75
C GLN A 329 -22.39 -13.87 -7.58
N ASN A 330 -22.77 -12.67 -7.13
CA ASN A 330 -23.69 -11.82 -7.88
C ASN A 330 -23.04 -11.24 -9.14
N LEU A 331 -21.75 -10.91 -9.10
CA LEU A 331 -20.99 -10.46 -10.28
C LEU A 331 -20.75 -11.61 -11.26
N GLU A 332 -20.44 -12.81 -10.77
CA GLU A 332 -20.35 -14.02 -11.58
C GLU A 332 -21.68 -14.31 -12.28
N LYS A 333 -22.79 -14.23 -11.55
CA LYS A 333 -24.14 -14.33 -12.12
C LYS A 333 -24.41 -13.25 -13.15
N LEU A 334 -24.07 -11.99 -12.86
CA LEU A 334 -24.27 -10.88 -13.79
C LEU A 334 -23.41 -11.00 -15.06
N LEU A 335 -22.22 -11.59 -14.95
CA LEU A 335 -21.33 -11.87 -16.08
C LEU A 335 -21.81 -13.08 -16.90
N SER A 336 -22.45 -14.07 -16.26
CA SER A 336 -23.07 -15.22 -16.93
C SER A 336 -24.43 -14.89 -17.53
N ASP A 337 -25.13 -13.91 -16.96
CA ASP A 337 -26.45 -13.49 -17.41
C ASP A 337 -26.32 -12.59 -18.65
N PRO A 338 -27.22 -12.74 -19.65
CA PRO A 338 -27.28 -11.83 -20.78
C PRO A 338 -27.47 -10.37 -20.31
N PRO A 339 -26.99 -9.37 -21.08
CA PRO A 339 -27.16 -7.96 -20.69
C PRO A 339 -28.64 -7.63 -20.51
N VAL A 340 -29.01 -7.29 -19.28
CA VAL A 340 -30.39 -6.96 -18.88
C VAL A 340 -30.94 -5.87 -19.78
N THR A 341 -32.04 -6.18 -20.46
CA THR A 341 -32.70 -5.23 -21.34
C THR A 341 -33.41 -4.15 -20.53
N GLN A 342 -33.53 -2.94 -21.06
CA GLN A 342 -34.18 -1.82 -20.36
C GLN A 342 -35.63 -2.13 -19.96
N ASN A 343 -36.30 -3.04 -20.68
CA ASN A 343 -37.64 -3.52 -20.37
C ASN A 343 -37.68 -4.43 -19.13
N GLU A 344 -36.67 -5.30 -18.95
CA GLU A 344 -36.57 -6.18 -17.77
C GLU A 344 -36.27 -5.36 -16.51
N LEU A 345 -35.42 -4.33 -16.62
CA LEU A 345 -35.15 -3.40 -15.52
C LEU A 345 -36.44 -2.69 -15.06
N GLN A 346 -37.25 -2.21 -16.00
CA GLN A 346 -38.55 -1.58 -15.69
C GLN A 346 -39.53 -2.58 -15.06
N GLN A 347 -39.54 -3.83 -15.50
CA GLN A 347 -40.36 -4.88 -14.87
C GLN A 347 -39.93 -5.15 -13.43
N TRP A 348 -38.62 -5.25 -13.18
CA TRP A 348 -38.08 -5.43 -11.84
C TRP A 348 -38.33 -4.22 -10.93
N GLU A 349 -38.22 -3.00 -11.45
CA GLU A 349 -38.58 -1.78 -10.70
C GLU A 349 -40.06 -1.77 -10.33
N ASN A 350 -40.94 -2.12 -11.27
CA ASN A 350 -42.37 -2.23 -11.01
C ASN A 350 -42.68 -3.33 -9.99
N GLN A 351 -42.01 -4.48 -10.07
CA GLN A 351 -42.12 -5.56 -9.09
C GLN A 351 -41.60 -5.13 -7.71
N LEU A 352 -40.49 -4.40 -7.64
CA LEU A 352 -39.93 -3.86 -6.40
C LEU A 352 -40.90 -2.86 -5.75
N ILE A 353 -41.48 -1.96 -6.54
CA ILE A 353 -42.47 -0.99 -6.07
C ILE A 353 -43.71 -1.72 -5.55
N ASN A 354 -44.20 -2.73 -6.27
CA ASN A 354 -45.35 -3.53 -5.83
C ASN A 354 -45.05 -4.33 -4.56
N LEU A 355 -43.88 -4.96 -4.45
CA LEU A 355 -43.46 -5.68 -3.26
C LEU A 355 -43.28 -4.75 -2.07
N ARG A 356 -42.66 -3.58 -2.23
CA ARG A 356 -42.56 -2.57 -1.16
C ARG A 356 -43.94 -2.09 -0.72
N ARG A 357 -44.86 -1.87 -1.66
CA ARG A 357 -46.24 -1.49 -1.35
C ARG A 357 -46.96 -2.60 -0.59
N ASN A 358 -46.78 -3.85 -0.98
CA ASN A 358 -47.33 -5.01 -0.29
C ASN A 358 -46.74 -5.18 1.11
N VAL A 359 -45.42 -5.00 1.28
CA VAL A 359 -44.76 -5.01 2.59
C VAL A 359 -45.33 -3.90 3.47
N ASN A 360 -45.45 -2.67 2.98
CA ASN A 360 -46.03 -1.56 3.74
C ASN A 360 -47.50 -1.83 4.12
N ILE A 361 -48.31 -2.37 3.20
CA ILE A 361 -49.70 -2.74 3.47
C ILE A 361 -49.77 -3.85 4.52
N MET A 362 -48.87 -4.84 4.45
CA MET A 362 -48.79 -5.91 5.43
C MET A 362 -48.33 -5.39 6.79
N GLU A 363 -47.35 -4.49 6.85
CA GLU A 363 -46.91 -3.81 8.07
C GLU A 363 -48.02 -2.96 8.69
N ASP A 364 -48.77 -2.22 7.88
CA ASP A 364 -49.94 -1.45 8.33
C ASP A 364 -51.07 -2.36 8.83
N LYS A 365 -51.32 -3.48 8.17
CA LYS A 365 -52.29 -4.50 8.63
C LYS A 365 -51.83 -5.12 9.95
N LEU A 366 -50.55 -5.42 10.10
CA LEU A 366 -49.96 -5.98 11.32
C LEU A 366 -50.00 -4.95 12.47
N GLY A 367 -49.82 -3.66 12.17
CA GLY A 367 -50.01 -2.56 13.12
C GLY A 367 -51.46 -2.34 13.54
N LYS A 368 -52.43 -2.59 12.64
CA LYS A 368 -53.88 -2.45 12.90
C LYS A 368 -54.51 -3.69 13.54
N GLN A 369 -53.97 -4.89 13.32
CA GLN A 369 -54.40 -6.17 13.91
C GLN A 369 -53.71 -6.50 15.24
N ALA A 370 -52.88 -5.60 15.79
CA ALA A 370 -52.24 -5.80 17.08
C ALA A 370 -53.30 -5.76 18.20
N ASN A 371 -53.77 -6.94 18.61
CA ASN A 371 -54.59 -7.10 19.82
C ASN A 371 -53.79 -6.60 21.04
N PRO A 372 -54.40 -5.88 22.00
CA PRO A 372 -53.72 -5.34 23.18
C PRO A 372 -52.96 -6.37 24.04
N ASP A 373 -53.41 -7.63 24.07
CA ASP A 373 -52.72 -8.72 24.79
C ASP A 373 -51.50 -9.30 24.05
N SER A 374 -51.38 -9.06 22.73
CA SER A 374 -50.23 -9.42 21.90
C SER A 374 -49.17 -8.29 21.82
N ASP A 375 -49.44 -7.14 22.43
CA ASP A 375 -48.68 -5.89 22.28
C ASP A 375 -47.34 -5.87 23.05
N LYS A 376 -47.03 -6.94 23.80
CA LYS A 376 -45.70 -7.13 24.41
C LYS A 376 -44.59 -7.05 23.36
N LEU A 377 -44.81 -7.63 22.18
CA LEU A 377 -43.80 -7.63 21.10
C LEU A 377 -43.58 -6.22 20.51
N SER A 378 -44.61 -5.37 20.48
CA SER A 378 -44.46 -3.98 20.03
C SER A 378 -43.69 -3.13 21.05
N ILE A 379 -43.91 -3.36 22.35
CA ILE A 379 -43.13 -2.76 23.44
C ILE A 379 -41.67 -3.22 23.35
N TYR A 380 -41.41 -4.52 23.15
CA TYR A 380 -40.05 -5.02 22.93
C TYR A 380 -39.43 -4.49 21.63
N LYS A 381 -40.19 -4.31 20.55
CA LYS A 381 -39.70 -3.70 19.29
C LYS A 381 -39.35 -2.23 19.49
N LYS A 382 -40.19 -1.46 20.18
CA LYS A 382 -39.92 -0.06 20.55
C LYS A 382 -38.72 0.04 21.49
N GLN A 383 -38.62 -0.84 22.48
CA GLN A 383 -37.48 -0.92 23.39
C GLN A 383 -36.20 -1.31 22.65
N ALA A 384 -36.25 -2.29 21.74
CA ALA A 384 -35.12 -2.69 20.89
C ALA A 384 -34.71 -1.56 19.94
N GLN A 385 -35.65 -0.82 19.36
CA GLN A 385 -35.35 0.38 18.56
C GLN A 385 -34.72 1.48 19.40
N LEU A 386 -35.18 1.71 20.63
CA LEU A 386 -34.63 2.70 21.54
C LEU A 386 -33.22 2.30 21.99
N VAL A 387 -33.00 1.02 22.30
CA VAL A 387 -31.68 0.44 22.59
C VAL A 387 -30.77 0.52 21.37
N SER A 388 -31.26 0.23 20.16
CA SER A 388 -30.52 0.37 18.91
C SER A 388 -30.10 1.82 18.67
N LYS A 389 -31.01 2.79 18.85
CA LYS A 389 -30.69 4.23 18.73
C LYS A 389 -29.70 4.68 19.79
N LYS A 390 -29.80 4.19 21.03
CA LYS A 390 -28.81 4.46 22.09
C LYS A 390 -27.46 3.86 21.75
N LYS A 391 -27.42 2.61 21.29
CA LYS A 391 -26.19 1.93 20.82
C LYS A 391 -25.57 2.69 19.65
N GLU A 392 -26.38 3.16 18.70
CA GLU A 392 -25.94 3.96 17.56
C GLU A 392 -25.33 5.30 17.99
N LYS A 393 -25.98 6.02 18.92
CA LYS A 393 -25.41 7.24 19.52
C LYS A 393 -24.09 6.99 20.24
N ILE A 394 -24.00 5.93 21.05
CA ILE A 394 -22.76 5.58 21.77
C ILE A 394 -21.66 5.18 20.78
N ILE A 395 -21.99 4.45 19.70
CA ILE A 395 -21.04 4.13 18.62
C ILE A 395 -20.59 5.41 17.90
N GLU A 396 -21.48 6.38 17.70
CA GLU A 396 -21.14 7.65 17.08
C GLU A 396 -20.22 8.49 17.99
N GLU A 397 -20.51 8.55 19.29
CA GLU A 397 -19.64 9.17 20.31
C GLU A 397 -18.27 8.46 20.38
N GLN A 398 -18.25 7.13 20.36
CA GLN A 398 -17.02 6.34 20.32
C GLN A 398 -16.21 6.64 19.05
N LYS A 399 -16.86 6.70 17.88
CA LYS A 399 -16.19 7.08 16.62
C LYS A 399 -15.64 8.50 16.67
N ARG A 400 -16.34 9.44 17.30
CA ARG A 400 -15.84 10.81 17.50
C ARG A 400 -14.60 10.81 18.38
N ALA A 401 -14.63 10.10 19.51
CA ALA A 401 -13.48 9.95 20.39
C ALA A 401 -12.30 9.24 19.70
N ASP A 402 -12.54 8.19 18.92
CA ASP A 402 -11.50 7.51 18.12
C ASP A 402 -10.91 8.44 17.04
N ASN A 403 -11.75 9.25 16.38
CA ASN A 403 -11.29 10.25 15.41
C ASN A 403 -10.46 11.35 16.09
N GLU A 404 -10.86 11.83 17.26
CA GLU A 404 -10.09 12.80 18.05
C GLU A 404 -8.75 12.19 18.51
N MET A 405 -8.75 10.94 18.97
CA MET A 405 -7.51 10.22 19.33
C MET A 405 -6.57 10.08 18.13
N THR A 406 -7.09 9.69 16.96
CA THR A 406 -6.26 9.55 15.74
C THR A 406 -5.77 10.90 15.22
N GLN A 407 -6.54 11.98 15.37
CA GLN A 407 -6.09 13.34 15.06
C GLN A 407 -4.97 13.78 16.01
N LEU A 408 -5.16 13.59 17.32
CA LEU A 408 -4.14 13.89 18.33
C LEU A 408 -2.87 13.06 18.10
N ASP A 409 -2.98 11.78 17.77
CA ASP A 409 -1.82 10.93 17.43
C ASP A 409 -1.08 11.42 16.18
N LYS A 410 -1.81 11.90 15.16
CA LYS A 410 -1.20 12.55 13.99
C LYS A 410 -0.47 13.83 14.40
N GLU A 411 -1.08 14.68 15.22
CA GLU A 411 -0.43 15.89 15.71
C GLU A 411 0.80 15.57 16.57
N VAL A 412 0.75 14.54 17.41
CA VAL A 412 1.91 14.09 18.19
C VAL A 412 3.02 13.59 17.27
N LYS A 413 2.69 12.79 16.24
CA LYS A 413 3.69 12.34 15.25
C LYS A 413 4.28 13.49 14.47
N GLU A 414 3.47 14.45 14.02
CA GLU A 414 3.96 15.66 13.34
C GLU A 414 4.85 16.49 14.26
N LYS A 415 4.47 16.67 15.53
CA LYS A 415 5.29 17.36 16.53
C LYS A 415 6.57 16.58 16.84
N GLN A 416 6.53 15.25 16.91
CA GLN A 416 7.72 14.41 17.08
C GLN A 416 8.65 14.52 15.88
N GLN A 417 8.14 14.47 14.65
CA GLN A 417 8.94 14.65 13.44
C GLN A 417 9.53 16.06 13.34
N LYS A 418 8.75 17.09 13.71
CA LYS A 418 9.26 18.47 13.81
C LYS A 418 10.35 18.58 14.87
N LEU A 419 10.14 17.97 16.02
CA LEU A 419 11.11 17.95 17.11
C LEU A 419 12.37 17.17 16.71
N GLU A 420 12.25 16.07 15.97
CA GLU A 420 13.39 15.30 15.45
C GLU A 420 14.18 16.09 14.38
N LYS A 421 13.48 16.84 13.52
CA LYS A 421 14.09 17.75 12.53
C LYS A 421 14.77 18.96 13.18
N GLU A 422 14.17 19.56 14.19
CA GLU A 422 14.72 20.71 14.92
C GLU A 422 15.85 20.31 15.87
N ARG A 423 15.78 19.11 16.44
CA ARG A 423 16.73 18.67 17.47
C ARG A 423 18.08 18.25 16.91
N GLY A 424 18.18 17.89 15.62
CA GLY A 424 19.44 17.42 15.02
C GLY A 424 20.11 16.34 15.89
N PRO A 425 21.44 16.14 15.85
CA PRO A 425 22.14 15.34 16.85
C PRO A 425 22.17 16.10 18.19
N GLY A 426 21.01 16.19 18.84
CA GLY A 426 20.79 16.92 20.07
C GLY A 426 21.11 16.05 21.29
N PHE A 427 22.04 16.54 22.11
CA PHE A 427 22.44 15.93 23.38
C PHE A 427 21.24 15.69 24.31
N SER A 428 21.24 14.54 24.98
CA SER A 428 20.34 14.30 26.13
C SER A 428 20.60 15.33 27.23
N ASN A 429 19.62 15.60 28.09
CA ASN A 429 19.77 16.57 29.20
C ASN A 429 20.97 16.23 30.10
N ASP A 430 21.27 14.95 30.27
CA ASP A 430 22.42 14.48 31.03
C ASP A 430 23.73 14.61 30.25
N GLU A 431 23.70 14.42 28.94
CA GLU A 431 24.87 14.64 28.07
C GLU A 431 25.21 16.13 27.96
N PHE A 432 24.21 17.01 27.95
CA PHE A 432 24.43 18.46 27.99
C PHE A 432 25.02 18.91 29.33
N LYS A 433 24.53 18.36 30.45
CA LYS A 433 25.15 18.60 31.78
C LYS A 433 26.59 18.13 31.81
N ASN A 434 26.87 16.93 31.32
CA ASN A 434 28.23 16.39 31.24
C ASN A 434 29.11 17.24 30.31
N PHE A 435 28.58 17.74 29.20
CA PHE A 435 29.30 18.63 28.29
C PHE A 435 29.61 19.99 28.94
N VAL A 436 28.65 20.58 29.66
CA VAL A 436 28.85 21.82 30.42
C VAL A 436 29.87 21.62 31.53
N GLU A 437 29.85 20.48 32.22
CA GLU A 437 30.83 20.14 33.25
C GLU A 437 32.22 19.93 32.65
N GLN A 438 32.33 19.24 31.51
CA GLN A 438 33.57 19.12 30.74
C GLN A 438 34.07 20.48 30.25
N LEU A 439 33.20 21.38 29.83
CA LEU A 439 33.57 22.75 29.46
C LEU A 439 34.09 23.54 30.65
N LYS A 440 33.47 23.42 31.82
CA LYS A 440 33.98 24.03 33.06
C LYS A 440 35.35 23.49 33.42
N VAL A 441 35.55 22.17 33.35
CA VAL A 441 36.86 21.54 33.59
C VAL A 441 37.90 21.98 32.55
N LYS A 442 37.54 22.08 31.27
CA LYS A 442 38.43 22.59 30.22
C LYS A 442 38.76 24.07 30.43
N HIS A 443 37.80 24.88 30.87
CA HIS A 443 38.00 26.30 31.17
C HIS A 443 38.91 26.51 32.38
N THR A 444 38.73 25.73 33.46
CA THR A 444 39.64 25.79 34.60
C THR A 444 41.04 25.30 34.24
N LYS A 445 41.16 24.25 33.42
CA LYS A 445 42.44 23.79 32.88
C LYS A 445 43.12 24.85 32.01
N TYR A 446 42.37 25.51 31.13
CA TYR A 446 42.87 26.62 30.31
C TYR A 446 43.38 27.77 31.19
N LYS A 447 42.63 28.18 32.21
CA LYS A 447 43.06 29.22 33.16
C LYS A 447 44.35 28.85 33.91
N LYS A 448 44.48 27.60 34.35
CA LYS A 448 45.71 27.10 34.99
C LYS A 448 46.89 27.15 34.03
N LEU A 449 46.76 26.55 32.85
CA LEU A 449 47.82 26.55 31.83
C LEU A 449 48.22 27.97 31.40
N ASN A 450 47.27 28.89 31.33
CA ASN A 450 47.56 30.28 31.00
C ASN A 450 48.29 31.01 32.15
N LYS A 451 47.99 30.66 33.41
CA LYS A 451 48.74 31.15 34.58
C LYS A 451 50.16 30.57 34.60
N ASP A 452 50.31 29.27 34.41
CA ASP A 452 51.61 28.61 34.34
C ASP A 452 52.47 29.18 33.19
N LEU A 453 51.85 29.51 32.04
CA LEU A 453 52.52 30.22 30.95
C LEU A 453 52.93 31.64 31.32
N ALA A 454 52.13 32.35 32.12
CA ALA A 454 52.48 33.68 32.61
C ALA A 454 53.64 33.63 33.60
N ASP A 455 53.63 32.65 34.51
CA ASP A 455 54.68 32.41 35.50
C ASP A 455 56.00 32.01 34.80
N LEU A 456 55.96 31.11 33.80
CA LEU A 456 57.12 30.78 32.97
C LEU A 456 57.66 31.98 32.20
N LYS A 457 56.78 32.84 31.64
CA LYS A 457 57.22 34.08 30.97
C LYS A 457 57.88 35.06 31.94
N ALA A 458 57.35 35.17 33.17
CA ALA A 458 57.96 35.99 34.21
C ALA A 458 59.33 35.43 34.64
N GLU A 459 59.45 34.11 34.78
CA GLU A 459 60.72 33.45 35.08
C GLU A 459 61.74 33.64 33.95
N VAL A 460 61.34 33.51 32.68
CA VAL A 460 62.21 33.80 31.53
C VAL A 460 62.67 35.26 31.54
N ALA A 461 61.79 36.21 31.89
CA ALA A 461 62.17 37.62 32.00
C ALA A 461 63.15 37.87 33.16
N LEU A 462 62.95 37.21 34.31
CA LEU A 462 63.89 37.25 35.43
C LEU A 462 65.23 36.63 35.05
N LEU A 463 65.22 35.47 34.39
CA LEU A 463 66.42 34.78 33.92
C LEU A 463 67.20 35.63 32.92
N SER A 464 66.52 36.25 31.94
CA SER A 464 67.14 37.19 31.01
C SER A 464 67.80 38.35 31.76
N ARG A 465 67.11 38.94 32.74
CA ARG A 465 67.68 40.01 33.57
C ARG A 465 68.88 39.53 34.39
N THR A 466 68.84 38.32 34.93
CA THR A 466 69.99 37.75 35.65
C THR A 466 71.15 37.43 34.72
N GLU A 467 70.88 36.97 33.50
CA GLU A 467 71.89 36.73 32.48
C GLU A 467 72.60 38.04 32.10
N ASP A 468 71.84 39.12 31.91
CA ASP A 468 72.39 40.44 31.62
C ASP A 468 73.27 40.94 32.77
N ILE A 469 72.79 40.86 34.02
CA ILE A 469 73.59 41.23 35.21
C ILE A 469 74.87 40.40 35.32
N LEU A 470 74.81 39.10 34.99
CA LEU A 470 75.99 38.23 35.02
C LEU A 470 76.96 38.53 33.87
N LYS A 471 76.47 38.88 32.68
CA LYS A 471 77.32 39.35 31.57
C LYS A 471 78.01 40.65 31.92
N ASP A 472 77.29 41.60 32.51
CA ASP A 472 77.85 42.87 32.96
C ASP A 472 78.93 42.64 34.02
N LYS A 473 78.66 41.83 35.04
CA LYS A 473 79.66 41.46 36.05
C LYS A 473 80.84 40.71 35.45
N LYS A 474 80.63 39.80 34.48
CA LYS A 474 81.71 39.10 33.80
C LYS A 474 82.59 40.05 33.02
N GLN A 475 82.02 41.06 32.35
CA GLN A 475 82.77 42.10 31.67
C GLN A 475 83.56 42.97 32.66
N GLU A 476 82.95 43.37 33.79
CA GLU A 476 83.63 44.09 34.86
C GLU A 476 84.81 43.28 35.44
N TYR A 477 84.60 41.99 35.73
CA TYR A 477 85.67 41.12 36.21
C TYR A 477 86.74 40.86 35.16
N GLN A 478 86.39 40.76 33.87
CA GLN A 478 87.39 40.66 32.80
C GLN A 478 88.23 41.93 32.70
N VAL A 479 87.62 43.11 32.79
CA VAL A 479 88.35 44.39 32.78
C VAL A 479 89.23 44.54 34.03
N LEU A 480 88.77 44.09 35.20
CA LEU A 480 89.56 44.09 36.42
C LEU A 480 90.71 43.08 36.36
N LEU A 481 90.50 41.90 35.77
CA LEU A 481 91.54 40.90 35.52
C LEU A 481 92.56 41.40 34.50
N GLU A 482 92.13 42.02 33.40
CA GLU A 482 93.05 42.62 32.41
C GLU A 482 93.88 43.76 32.99
N LYS A 483 93.29 44.58 33.88
CA LYS A 483 94.03 45.59 34.64
C LYS A 483 95.02 44.95 35.62
N ALA A 484 94.61 43.93 36.37
CA ALA A 484 95.48 43.22 37.29
C ALA A 484 96.61 42.43 36.59
N GLU A 485 96.37 41.89 35.39
CA GLU A 485 97.36 41.23 34.55
C GLU A 485 98.34 42.24 33.92
N LYS A 486 97.87 43.45 33.57
CA LYS A 486 98.72 44.58 33.15
C LYS A 486 99.58 45.11 34.29
N ASP A 487 99.02 45.28 35.48
CA ASP A 487 99.74 45.77 36.67
C ASP A 487 100.80 44.79 37.18
N LYS A 488 100.66 43.49 36.85
CA LYS A 488 101.63 42.44 37.19
C LYS A 488 102.51 41.98 36.03
N GLY A 489 102.38 42.58 34.84
CA GLY A 489 103.28 42.35 33.70
C GLY A 489 103.23 40.96 33.06
N VAL A 490 102.14 40.20 33.25
CA VAL A 490 101.99 38.86 32.67
C VAL A 490 100.59 38.69 32.12
N THR A 491 100.44 38.76 30.80
CA THR A 491 99.16 38.51 30.11
C THR A 491 98.98 37.00 29.87
N GLY A 492 97.83 36.44 30.27
CA GLY A 492 97.43 35.06 29.90
C GLY A 492 97.53 33.97 30.98
N ALA A 493 97.81 34.31 32.25
CA ALA A 493 97.86 33.32 33.36
C ALA A 493 96.49 32.74 33.74
N TYR A 494 95.40 33.50 33.56
CA TYR A 494 94.03 33.06 33.92
C TYR A 494 93.55 31.86 33.09
N GLN A 495 93.84 31.82 31.79
CA GLN A 495 93.41 30.72 30.90
C GLN A 495 94.15 29.40 31.20
N ALA A 496 95.38 29.47 31.70
CA ALA A 496 96.16 28.30 32.10
C ALA A 496 95.65 27.71 33.43
N SER A 497 95.29 28.54 34.41
CA SER A 497 94.73 28.08 35.70
C SER A 497 93.35 27.43 35.53
N GLN A 498 92.53 27.91 34.60
CA GLN A 498 91.18 27.37 34.36
C GLN A 498 91.21 25.92 33.82
N ARG A 499 92.22 25.57 33.02
CA ARG A 499 92.41 24.21 32.51
C ARG A 499 92.87 23.23 33.59
N ILE A 500 93.70 23.67 34.54
CA ILE A 500 94.19 22.82 35.63
C ILE A 500 93.08 22.52 36.65
N GLN A 501 92.20 23.49 36.90
CA GLN A 501 91.07 23.32 37.83
C GLN A 501 90.01 22.33 37.32
N GLN A 502 89.72 22.36 36.01
CA GLN A 502 88.82 21.38 35.37
C GLN A 502 89.37 19.94 35.41
N LEU A 503 90.69 19.76 35.33
CA LEU A 503 91.32 18.44 35.43
C LEU A 503 91.34 17.91 36.88
N SER A 504 91.48 18.80 37.88
CA SER A 504 91.48 18.42 39.29
C SER A 504 90.07 18.06 39.82
N GLU A 505 89.02 18.76 39.40
CA GLU A 505 87.63 18.45 39.79
C GLU A 505 87.16 17.09 39.27
N GLN A 506 87.56 16.71 38.04
CA GLN A 506 87.20 15.41 37.48
C GLN A 506 87.88 14.23 38.21
N GLN A 507 89.07 14.42 38.76
CA GLN A 507 89.83 13.34 39.41
C GLN A 507 89.38 13.07 40.85
N GLN A 508 88.88 14.10 41.54
CA GLN A 508 88.41 14.02 42.93
C GLN A 508 86.99 13.41 43.03
N LEU A 509 86.09 13.79 42.13
CA LEU A 509 84.73 13.22 42.03
C LEU A 509 84.74 11.71 41.71
N THR A 510 85.72 11.25 40.92
CA THR A 510 85.75 9.86 40.45
C THR A 510 86.22 8.86 41.52
N ASN A 511 86.98 9.28 42.54
CA ASN A 511 87.58 8.38 43.53
C ASN A 511 86.75 8.22 44.83
N GLU A 512 85.99 9.24 45.24
CA GLU A 512 85.14 9.14 46.45
C GLU A 512 83.77 8.52 46.18
N GLU A 513 83.20 8.72 44.99
CA GLU A 513 81.89 8.13 44.65
C GLU A 513 81.96 6.63 44.37
N LYS A 514 83.10 6.07 43.95
CA LYS A 514 83.22 4.65 43.56
C LYS A 514 83.39 3.69 44.75
N GLY A 515 84.03 4.10 45.84
CA GLY A 515 84.47 3.15 46.88
C GLY A 515 83.38 2.65 47.83
N LYS A 516 82.40 3.49 48.19
CA LYS A 516 81.37 3.15 49.19
C LYS A 516 79.98 2.93 48.61
N THR A 517 79.72 3.43 47.41
CA THR A 517 78.42 3.23 46.76
C THR A 517 78.35 1.91 45.98
N LEU A 518 79.47 1.35 45.50
CA LEU A 518 79.45 0.17 44.63
C LEU A 518 78.90 -1.10 45.30
N GLU A 519 79.06 -1.31 46.61
CA GLU A 519 78.59 -2.52 47.29
C GLU A 519 77.11 -2.43 47.71
N GLU A 520 76.67 -1.30 48.23
CA GLU A 520 75.26 -1.07 48.60
C GLU A 520 74.39 -0.85 47.37
N ILE A 521 74.89 -0.10 46.37
CA ILE A 521 74.21 0.04 45.07
C ILE A 521 74.21 -1.30 44.35
N SER A 522 75.25 -2.15 44.42
CA SER A 522 75.16 -3.47 43.77
C SER A 522 74.09 -4.37 44.39
N LYS A 523 73.89 -4.33 45.71
CA LYS A 523 72.81 -5.09 46.37
C LYS A 523 71.43 -4.51 46.06
N LEU A 524 71.25 -3.20 46.16
CA LEU A 524 70.00 -2.53 45.77
C LEU A 524 69.70 -2.68 44.28
N VAL A 525 70.70 -2.62 43.41
CA VAL A 525 70.54 -2.85 41.97
C VAL A 525 70.19 -4.30 41.69
N GLN A 526 70.75 -5.28 42.40
CA GLN A 526 70.33 -6.68 42.25
C GLN A 526 68.88 -6.91 42.71
N GLU A 527 68.47 -6.32 43.83
CA GLU A 527 67.10 -6.43 44.34
C GLU A 527 66.10 -5.68 43.45
N ILE A 528 66.44 -4.47 43.02
CA ILE A 528 65.66 -3.68 42.03
C ILE A 528 65.61 -4.44 40.71
N LYS A 529 66.68 -5.06 40.24
CA LYS A 529 66.70 -5.83 38.98
C LYS A 529 65.81 -7.07 39.09
N LYS A 530 65.79 -7.73 40.25
CA LYS A 530 64.88 -8.86 40.51
C LYS A 530 63.42 -8.43 40.54
N ILE A 531 63.10 -7.31 41.19
CA ILE A 531 61.74 -6.71 41.18
C ILE A 531 61.37 -6.22 39.78
N LEU A 532 62.31 -5.62 39.05
CA LEU A 532 62.15 -5.15 37.68
C LEU A 532 61.86 -6.31 36.74
N ASP A 533 62.56 -7.43 36.87
CA ASP A 533 62.35 -8.63 36.04
C ASP A 533 60.99 -9.29 36.34
N GLN A 534 60.56 -9.33 37.61
CA GLN A 534 59.21 -9.80 37.99
C GLN A 534 58.09 -8.87 37.48
N LYS A 535 58.27 -7.55 37.60
CA LYS A 535 57.36 -6.54 37.04
C LYS A 535 57.35 -6.58 35.51
N LYS A 536 58.49 -6.84 34.88
CA LYS A 536 58.61 -6.99 33.42
C LYS A 536 57.91 -8.26 32.95
N ALA A 537 58.07 -9.39 33.64
CA ALA A 537 57.38 -10.63 33.33
C ALA A 537 55.84 -10.52 33.44
N THR A 538 55.34 -9.72 34.40
CA THR A 538 53.89 -9.46 34.57
C THR A 538 53.36 -8.40 33.61
N LEU A 539 54.13 -7.36 33.30
CA LEU A 539 53.73 -6.29 32.37
C LEU A 539 53.86 -6.69 30.90
N GLN A 540 54.78 -7.59 30.55
CA GLN A 540 55.01 -8.02 29.16
C GLN A 540 53.75 -8.61 28.48
N PRO A 541 52.96 -9.50 29.09
CA PRO A 541 51.69 -9.96 28.50
C PRO A 541 50.65 -8.83 28.40
N GLN A 542 50.51 -7.98 29.42
CA GLN A 542 49.59 -6.84 29.38
C GLN A 542 49.97 -5.79 28.33
N ILE A 543 51.26 -5.55 28.11
CA ILE A 543 51.78 -4.68 27.04
C ILE A 543 51.51 -5.30 25.67
N LYS A 544 51.57 -6.64 25.56
CA LYS A 544 51.24 -7.34 24.31
C LYS A 544 49.75 -7.24 24.02
N GLU A 545 48.88 -7.51 24.99
CA GLU A 545 47.42 -7.31 24.85
C GLU A 545 47.07 -5.84 24.53
N LEU A 546 47.73 -4.86 25.16
CA LEU A 546 47.53 -3.45 24.83
C LEU A 546 48.02 -3.08 23.43
N LYS A 547 49.09 -3.71 22.93
CA LYS A 547 49.55 -3.53 21.54
C LYS A 547 48.54 -4.11 20.56
N ASP A 548 48.07 -5.33 20.81
CA ASP A 548 47.08 -6.00 19.97
C ASP A 548 45.75 -5.22 19.95
N GLN A 549 45.29 -4.73 21.10
CA GLN A 549 44.10 -3.87 21.18
C GLN A 549 44.30 -2.52 20.50
N ARG A 550 45.49 -1.90 20.58
CA ARG A 550 45.80 -0.67 19.84
C ARG A 550 45.83 -0.89 18.33
N GLU A 551 46.32 -2.04 17.88
CA GLU A 551 46.32 -2.41 16.48
C GLU A 551 44.90 -2.68 15.97
N GLN A 552 44.08 -3.40 16.74
CA GLN A 552 42.66 -3.58 16.45
C GLN A 552 41.91 -2.23 16.42
N PHE A 553 42.15 -1.35 17.38
CA PHE A 553 41.56 -0.02 17.40
C PHE A 553 41.98 0.81 16.18
N LYS A 554 43.26 0.76 15.80
CA LYS A 554 43.77 1.46 14.61
C LYS A 554 43.14 0.92 13.32
N ASN A 555 42.94 -0.39 13.22
CA ASN A 555 42.29 -1.01 12.07
C ASN A 555 40.81 -0.60 12.00
N ILE A 556 40.08 -0.67 13.11
CA ILE A 556 38.67 -0.23 13.19
C ILE A 556 38.54 1.27 12.88
N GLU A 557 39.44 2.11 13.39
CA GLU A 557 39.45 3.54 13.11
C GLU A 557 39.70 3.82 11.61
N SER A 558 40.59 3.04 10.98
CA SER A 558 40.84 3.12 9.53
C SER A 558 39.60 2.72 8.74
N GLU A 559 38.97 1.58 9.06
CA GLU A 559 37.74 1.14 8.41
C GLU A 559 36.58 2.13 8.61
N HIS A 560 36.45 2.70 9.81
CA HIS A 560 35.44 3.71 10.08
C HIS A 560 35.68 4.99 9.29
N LYS A 561 36.94 5.46 9.17
CA LYS A 561 37.29 6.61 8.33
C LYS A 561 36.98 6.36 6.86
N GLU A 562 37.26 5.17 6.35
CA GLU A 562 36.98 4.79 4.97
C GLU A 562 35.47 4.71 4.71
N LYS A 563 34.71 4.01 5.57
CA LYS A 563 33.24 3.93 5.46
C LYS A 563 32.59 5.30 5.60
N LYS A 564 33.07 6.14 6.51
CA LYS A 564 32.60 7.52 6.66
C LYS A 564 32.88 8.34 5.40
N ALA A 565 34.09 8.26 4.85
CA ALA A 565 34.41 8.96 3.60
C ALA A 565 33.53 8.49 2.42
N ASN A 566 33.22 7.20 2.34
CA ASN A 566 32.30 6.67 1.33
C ASN A 566 30.86 7.13 1.55
N TYR A 567 30.40 7.14 2.80
CA TYR A 567 29.09 7.69 3.17
C TYR A 567 28.99 9.17 2.83
N ASP A 568 29.98 9.99 3.21
CA ASP A 568 30.03 11.42 2.93
C ASP A 568 30.01 11.68 1.40
N LYS A 569 30.72 10.87 0.61
CA LYS A 569 30.67 10.95 -0.87
C LYS A 569 29.28 10.64 -1.43
N VAL A 570 28.64 9.57 -0.95
CA VAL A 570 27.29 9.19 -1.40
C VAL A 570 26.26 10.22 -0.97
N MET A 571 26.37 10.75 0.25
CA MET A 571 25.49 11.81 0.75
C MET A 571 25.63 13.09 -0.07
N VAL A 572 26.85 13.55 -0.37
CA VAL A 572 27.05 14.71 -1.24
C VAL A 572 26.49 14.45 -2.64
N GLY A 573 26.67 13.25 -3.20
CA GLY A 573 26.06 12.86 -4.47
C GLY A 573 24.52 12.96 -4.43
N ALA A 574 23.90 12.34 -3.43
CA ALA A 574 22.45 12.38 -3.24
C ALA A 574 21.93 13.81 -3.01
N GLU A 575 22.62 14.63 -2.21
CA GLU A 575 22.27 16.04 -1.99
C GLU A 575 22.35 16.86 -3.28
N THR A 576 23.35 16.60 -4.13
CA THR A 576 23.45 17.26 -5.43
C THR A 576 22.34 16.83 -6.39
N GLU A 577 21.97 15.54 -6.42
CA GLU A 577 20.85 15.03 -7.22
C GLU A 577 19.51 15.62 -6.73
N ILE A 578 19.30 15.67 -5.40
CA ILE A 578 18.12 16.30 -4.80
C ILE A 578 18.05 17.77 -5.20
N SER A 579 19.14 18.52 -5.09
CA SER A 579 19.15 19.94 -5.44
C SER A 579 18.90 20.19 -6.94
N GLN A 580 19.41 19.31 -7.81
CA GLN A 580 19.12 19.35 -9.24
C GLN A 580 17.65 19.07 -9.54
N LEU A 581 17.08 18.01 -8.94
CA LEU A 581 15.67 17.66 -9.08
C LEU A 581 14.75 18.75 -8.53
N GLU A 582 15.09 19.37 -7.40
CA GLU A 582 14.35 20.51 -6.85
C GLU A 582 14.36 21.71 -7.80
N SER A 583 15.51 21.99 -8.44
CA SER A 583 15.62 23.04 -9.45
C SER A 583 14.75 22.73 -10.68
N GLU A 584 14.76 21.49 -11.16
CA GLU A 584 13.96 21.04 -12.29
C GLU A 584 12.45 21.09 -11.98
N VAL A 585 12.04 20.59 -10.82
CA VAL A 585 10.65 20.69 -10.35
C VAL A 585 10.20 22.15 -10.24
N LYS A 586 11.07 23.04 -9.78
CA LYS A 586 10.76 24.47 -9.73
C LYS A 586 10.56 25.06 -11.13
N LYS A 587 11.44 24.75 -12.09
CA LYS A 587 11.30 25.19 -13.49
C LYS A 587 10.00 24.67 -14.11
N LEU A 588 9.70 23.39 -13.94
CA LEU A 588 8.46 22.78 -14.44
C LEU A 588 7.22 23.42 -13.82
N LYS A 589 7.24 23.74 -12.52
CA LYS A 589 6.15 24.49 -11.87
C LYS A 589 5.98 25.88 -12.46
N GLU A 590 7.08 26.61 -12.69
CA GLU A 590 7.04 27.92 -13.32
C GLU A 590 6.53 27.87 -14.77
N GLU A 591 6.84 26.80 -15.52
CA GLU A 591 6.31 26.56 -16.86
C GLU A 591 4.82 26.23 -16.84
N VAL A 592 4.36 25.39 -15.92
CA VAL A 592 2.93 25.09 -15.74
C VAL A 592 2.17 26.36 -15.34
N GLU A 593 2.67 27.17 -14.42
CA GLU A 593 2.02 28.43 -14.05
C GLU A 593 1.94 29.43 -15.22
N LYS A 594 2.95 29.48 -16.09
CA LYS A 594 2.91 30.29 -17.31
C LYS A 594 1.87 29.79 -18.28
N GLU A 595 1.81 28.47 -18.49
CA GLU A 595 0.86 27.90 -19.44
C GLU A 595 -0.59 27.95 -18.92
N ASP A 596 -0.80 27.83 -17.60
CA ASP A 596 -2.10 28.08 -16.95
C ASP A 596 -2.55 29.53 -17.07
N LYS A 597 -1.62 30.50 -16.98
CA LYS A 597 -1.93 31.91 -17.24
C LYS A 597 -2.33 32.10 -18.71
N ARG A 598 -1.54 31.54 -19.64
CA ARG A 598 -1.84 31.59 -21.07
C ARG A 598 -3.16 30.93 -21.42
N GLN A 599 -3.48 29.79 -20.80
CA GLN A 599 -4.76 29.10 -21.02
C GLN A 599 -5.93 29.94 -20.50
N ARG A 600 -5.77 30.62 -19.35
CA ARG A 600 -6.80 31.55 -18.84
C ARG A 600 -7.00 32.75 -19.76
N GLU A 601 -5.92 33.38 -20.22
CA GLU A 601 -5.97 34.48 -21.18
C GLU A 601 -6.69 34.06 -22.47
N LEU A 602 -6.32 32.90 -23.03
CA LEU A 602 -6.98 32.35 -24.23
C LEU A 602 -8.46 32.02 -24.00
N LYS A 603 -8.83 31.51 -22.81
CA LYS A 603 -10.24 31.27 -22.46
C LYS A 603 -11.04 32.57 -22.36
N GLU A 604 -10.48 33.60 -21.74
CA GLU A 604 -11.08 34.93 -21.67
C GLU A 604 -11.21 35.57 -23.06
N ASP A 605 -10.20 35.42 -23.92
CA ASP A 605 -10.26 35.88 -25.31
C ASP A 605 -11.33 35.14 -26.12
N THR A 606 -11.42 33.82 -25.96
CA THR A 606 -12.46 33.00 -26.61
C THR A 606 -13.85 33.44 -26.15
N SER A 607 -14.06 33.63 -24.84
CA SER A 607 -15.33 34.12 -24.31
C SER A 607 -15.68 35.53 -24.82
N ARG A 608 -14.69 36.43 -24.93
CA ARG A 608 -14.88 37.76 -25.53
C ARG A 608 -15.25 37.68 -27.02
N ILE A 609 -14.65 36.76 -27.76
CA ILE A 609 -14.96 36.53 -29.18
C ILE A 609 -16.36 35.93 -29.33
N ASP A 610 -16.73 34.95 -28.51
CA ASP A 610 -18.06 34.33 -28.54
C ASP A 610 -19.16 35.36 -28.22
N GLU A 611 -18.94 36.24 -27.25
CA GLU A 611 -19.88 37.31 -26.94
C GLU A 611 -20.00 38.32 -28.09
N LYS A 612 -18.90 38.65 -28.76
CA LYS A 612 -18.93 39.48 -29.98
C LYS A 612 -19.65 38.76 -31.13
N ALA A 613 -19.43 37.47 -31.31
CA ALA A 613 -20.09 36.67 -32.34
C ALA A 613 -21.60 36.56 -32.06
N ARG A 614 -22.00 36.39 -30.80
CA ARG A 614 -23.40 36.40 -30.36
C ARG A 614 -24.06 37.75 -30.68
N ARG A 615 -23.41 38.86 -30.33
CA ARG A 615 -23.91 40.21 -30.68
C ARG A 615 -24.04 40.42 -32.18
N LEU A 616 -23.07 39.96 -32.98
CA LEU A 616 -23.13 40.04 -34.45
C LEU A 616 -24.28 39.19 -35.02
N GLN A 617 -24.53 38.00 -34.46
CA GLN A 617 -25.67 37.17 -34.85
C GLN A 617 -27.00 37.86 -34.50
N GLU A 618 -27.13 38.38 -33.27
CA GLU A 618 -28.30 39.14 -32.83
C GLU A 618 -28.51 40.37 -33.71
N GLU A 619 -27.45 41.09 -34.08
CA GLU A 619 -27.51 42.21 -35.02
C GLU A 619 -27.97 41.78 -36.42
N ALA A 620 -27.47 40.66 -36.95
CA ALA A 620 -27.96 40.11 -38.21
C ALA A 620 -29.46 39.75 -38.14
N HIS A 621 -29.96 39.31 -36.98
CA HIS A 621 -31.39 39.08 -36.75
C HIS A 621 -32.20 40.39 -36.65
N TYR A 622 -31.63 41.45 -36.06
CA TYR A 622 -32.24 42.78 -35.96
C TYR A 622 -32.30 43.49 -37.32
N GLN A 623 -31.23 43.42 -38.12
CA GLN A 623 -31.20 43.97 -39.48
C GLN A 623 -32.17 43.26 -40.44
N LYS A 624 -32.37 41.94 -40.28
CA LYS A 624 -33.38 41.16 -41.02
C LYS A 624 -34.82 41.38 -40.52
N GLY A 625 -35.03 42.22 -39.49
CA GLY A 625 -36.35 42.57 -38.96
C GLY A 625 -37.05 41.48 -38.15
N THR A 626 -36.35 40.40 -37.80
CA THR A 626 -36.93 39.25 -37.08
C THR A 626 -37.09 39.48 -35.57
N LYS A 627 -36.33 40.42 -34.99
CA LYS A 627 -36.44 40.90 -33.60
C LYS A 627 -36.15 42.41 -33.57
N LYS A 628 -36.49 43.09 -32.47
CA LYS A 628 -36.07 44.47 -32.17
C LYS A 628 -35.28 44.46 -30.86
N LEU A 629 -34.27 45.33 -30.74
CA LEU A 629 -33.44 45.43 -29.54
C LEU A 629 -34.18 46.15 -28.39
N SER A 630 -34.79 47.29 -28.67
CA SER A 630 -35.62 48.06 -27.73
C SER A 630 -36.70 48.87 -28.48
N SER A 631 -37.63 49.49 -27.75
CA SER A 631 -38.64 50.39 -28.33
C SER A 631 -38.02 51.68 -28.90
N GLU A 632 -36.84 52.08 -28.42
CA GLU A 632 -36.16 53.33 -28.84
C GLU A 632 -35.10 53.11 -29.92
N HIS A 633 -34.49 51.91 -30.00
CA HIS A 633 -33.41 51.62 -30.95
C HIS A 633 -33.63 50.25 -31.61
N GLN A 634 -33.64 50.23 -32.95
CA GLN A 634 -33.94 49.03 -33.75
C GLN A 634 -32.75 48.08 -33.89
N THR A 635 -31.51 48.58 -33.81
CA THR A 635 -30.25 47.81 -33.95
C THR A 635 -29.22 48.29 -32.93
N TYR A 636 -28.23 47.44 -32.61
CA TYR A 636 -27.10 47.83 -31.76
C TYR A 636 -26.31 49.02 -32.34
N VAL A 637 -26.20 49.12 -33.67
CA VAL A 637 -25.57 50.26 -34.36
C VAL A 637 -26.29 51.57 -34.05
N SER A 638 -27.62 51.59 -34.10
CA SER A 638 -28.41 52.79 -33.78
C SER A 638 -28.26 53.21 -32.32
N GLN A 639 -28.12 52.24 -31.40
CA GLN A 639 -27.84 52.53 -29.99
C GLN A 639 -26.42 53.11 -29.81
N PHE A 640 -25.41 52.51 -30.41
CA PHE A 640 -24.03 53.00 -30.28
C PHE A 640 -23.80 54.36 -30.93
N GLU A 641 -24.49 54.68 -32.03
CA GLU A 641 -24.46 56.01 -32.63
C GLU A 641 -25.11 57.07 -31.73
N ALA A 642 -26.23 56.74 -31.07
CA ALA A 642 -26.88 57.62 -30.11
C ALA A 642 -26.01 57.84 -28.86
N ASP A 643 -25.44 56.76 -28.31
CA ASP A 643 -24.54 56.82 -27.15
C ASP A 643 -23.25 57.59 -27.49
N ALA A 644 -22.69 57.39 -28.70
CA ALA A 644 -21.52 58.15 -29.17
C ALA A 644 -21.83 59.65 -29.28
N ALA A 645 -23.00 60.02 -29.82
CA ALA A 645 -23.42 61.42 -29.91
C ALA A 645 -23.60 62.05 -28.53
N GLN A 646 -24.16 61.31 -27.56
CA GLN A 646 -24.29 61.78 -26.18
C GLN A 646 -22.93 61.99 -25.51
N LEU A 647 -22.00 61.04 -25.69
CA LEU A 647 -20.64 61.14 -25.16
C LEU A 647 -19.85 62.29 -25.80
N GLU A 648 -20.02 62.54 -27.09
CA GLU A 648 -19.40 63.69 -27.76
C GLU A 648 -19.94 65.01 -27.21
N GLU A 649 -21.25 65.11 -26.96
CA GLU A 649 -21.87 66.27 -26.33
C GLU A 649 -21.35 66.47 -24.89
N GLU A 650 -21.21 65.39 -24.11
CA GLU A 650 -20.66 65.43 -22.76
C GLU A 650 -19.18 65.85 -22.76
N VAL A 651 -18.37 65.33 -23.69
CA VAL A 651 -16.97 65.75 -23.86
C VAL A 651 -16.88 67.23 -24.21
N GLN A 652 -17.78 67.76 -25.05
CA GLN A 652 -17.82 69.19 -25.34
C GLN A 652 -18.19 70.01 -24.08
N LYS A 653 -19.20 69.59 -23.32
CA LYS A 653 -19.57 70.25 -22.05
C LYS A 653 -18.43 70.23 -21.04
N LEU A 654 -17.76 69.09 -20.87
CA LEU A 654 -16.61 68.95 -19.97
C LEU A 654 -15.42 69.80 -20.42
N ARG A 655 -15.17 69.93 -21.72
CA ARG A 655 -14.15 70.86 -22.25
C ARG A 655 -14.49 72.31 -21.93
N GLN A 656 -15.76 72.72 -22.11
CA GLN A 656 -16.22 74.06 -21.75
C GLN A 656 -16.06 74.31 -20.24
N GLN A 657 -16.49 73.36 -19.40
CA GLN A 657 -16.29 73.44 -17.94
C GLN A 657 -14.80 73.52 -17.57
N ARG A 658 -13.93 72.76 -18.24
CA ARG A 658 -12.48 72.81 -18.00
C ARG A 658 -11.90 74.18 -18.33
N GLU A 659 -12.29 74.79 -19.45
CA GLU A 659 -11.80 76.13 -19.79
C GLU A 659 -12.35 77.18 -18.80
N VAL A 660 -13.61 77.10 -18.39
CA VAL A 660 -14.18 77.98 -17.33
C VAL A 660 -13.42 77.81 -16.00
N ILE A 661 -13.10 76.57 -15.60
CA ILE A 661 -12.34 76.30 -14.38
C ILE A 661 -10.90 76.82 -14.51
N LYS A 662 -10.28 76.68 -15.69
CA LYS A 662 -8.91 77.13 -15.95
C LYS A 662 -8.80 78.65 -15.93
N ASP A 663 -9.76 79.35 -16.53
CA ASP A 663 -9.83 80.82 -16.52
C ASP A 663 -10.06 81.35 -15.10
N ASN A 664 -10.89 80.67 -14.31
CA ASN A 664 -11.18 81.07 -12.94
C ASN A 664 -10.21 80.46 -11.89
N TYR A 665 -9.27 79.60 -12.27
CA TYR A 665 -8.42 78.87 -11.33
C TYR A 665 -7.58 79.81 -10.46
N GLN A 666 -6.98 80.84 -11.07
CA GLN A 666 -6.18 81.82 -10.33
C GLN A 666 -7.04 82.69 -9.41
N LEU A 667 -8.24 83.05 -9.83
CA LEU A 667 -9.20 83.83 -9.03
C LEU A 667 -9.68 83.01 -7.83
N HIS A 668 -10.08 81.76 -8.03
CA HIS A 668 -10.48 80.84 -6.97
C HIS A 668 -9.33 80.52 -6.01
N GLN A 669 -8.10 80.32 -6.50
CA GLN A 669 -6.91 80.17 -5.67
C GLN A 669 -6.66 81.40 -4.78
N ARG A 670 -6.80 82.62 -5.32
CA ARG A 670 -6.70 83.86 -4.55
C ARG A 670 -7.82 83.96 -3.52
N GLN A 671 -9.07 83.66 -3.89
CA GLN A 671 -10.20 83.63 -2.95
C GLN A 671 -9.96 82.63 -1.82
N ILE A 672 -9.51 81.41 -2.12
CA ILE A 672 -9.21 80.38 -1.11
C ILE A 672 -8.12 80.87 -0.15
N LYS A 673 -7.06 81.52 -0.65
CA LYS A 673 -6.03 82.14 0.20
C LYS A 673 -6.62 83.26 1.06
N MET A 674 -7.41 84.16 0.49
CA MET A 674 -8.08 85.23 1.24
C MET A 674 -9.03 84.69 2.32
N PHE A 675 -9.80 83.64 2.03
CA PHE A 675 -10.66 82.98 3.02
C PHE A 675 -9.85 82.23 4.08
N GLY A 676 -8.71 81.66 3.70
CA GLY A 676 -7.74 81.07 4.63
C GLY A 676 -7.16 82.13 5.58
N ASP A 677 -6.70 83.25 5.04
CA ASP A 677 -6.16 84.37 5.80
C ASP A 677 -7.25 84.98 6.71
N LEU A 678 -8.48 85.13 6.22
CA LEU A 678 -9.63 85.56 7.01
C LEU A 678 -9.91 84.59 8.17
N LYS A 679 -9.86 83.28 7.92
CA LYS A 679 -10.05 82.26 8.95
C LYS A 679 -8.95 82.33 10.01
N VAL A 680 -7.69 82.51 9.61
CA VAL A 680 -6.56 82.71 10.53
C VAL A 680 -6.73 83.98 11.34
N LEU A 681 -7.14 85.08 10.71
CA LEU A 681 -7.36 86.36 11.38
C LEU A 681 -8.54 86.29 12.36
N LEU A 682 -9.64 85.61 12.00
CA LEU A 682 -10.76 85.35 12.89
C LEU A 682 -10.37 84.42 14.05
N GLN A 683 -9.55 83.39 13.81
CA GLN A 683 -9.01 82.55 14.87
C GLN A 683 -8.07 83.32 15.80
N ALA A 684 -7.18 84.15 15.25
CA ALA A 684 -6.30 85.02 16.02
C ALA A 684 -7.11 86.04 16.83
N LYS A 685 -8.14 86.66 16.25
CA LYS A 685 -9.04 87.57 16.96
C LYS A 685 -9.80 86.88 18.08
N LEU A 686 -10.26 85.64 17.85
CA LEU A 686 -10.91 84.81 18.85
C LEU A 686 -9.94 84.39 19.96
N GLN A 687 -8.68 84.10 19.63
CA GLN A 687 -7.64 83.85 20.62
C GLN A 687 -7.29 85.10 21.42
N THR A 688 -7.10 86.26 20.79
CA THR A 688 -6.85 87.53 21.50
C THR A 688 -8.06 87.97 22.33
N ALA A 689 -9.29 87.68 21.90
CA ALA A 689 -10.48 87.93 22.71
C ALA A 689 -10.56 86.99 23.93
N LYS A 690 -10.06 85.75 23.80
CA LYS A 690 -9.94 84.80 24.92
C LYS A 690 -8.74 85.09 25.83
N SER A 691 -7.68 85.70 25.31
CA SER A 691 -6.42 85.97 26.01
C SER A 691 -6.25 87.43 26.46
N GLY A 692 -7.16 88.33 26.07
CA GLY A 692 -7.15 89.77 26.35
C GLY A 692 -7.72 90.15 27.72
N GLY A 693 -7.39 89.36 28.74
CA GLY A 693 -7.77 89.59 30.12
C GLY A 693 -6.60 89.49 31.09
N GLN A 694 -5.35 89.74 30.68
CA GLN A 694 -4.24 90.10 31.59
C GLN A 694 -2.93 90.44 30.83
N GLY A 695 -2.54 91.71 30.92
CA GLY A 695 -1.16 92.16 31.20
C GLY A 695 0.02 91.76 30.30
N ASN A 696 0.50 92.74 29.53
CA ASN A 696 1.91 93.11 29.29
C ASN A 696 2.98 91.99 29.24
N SER A 697 3.63 91.82 28.09
CA SER A 697 4.98 92.36 27.86
C SER A 697 5.57 91.91 26.50
N ASN A 698 6.24 92.87 25.88
CA ASN A 698 7.08 92.81 24.68
C ASN A 698 7.75 91.48 24.36
N VAL A 699 7.56 90.98 23.13
CA VAL A 699 8.68 90.48 22.32
C VAL A 699 8.51 91.00 20.88
N SER A 700 9.45 91.86 20.52
CA SER A 700 9.64 92.44 19.19
C SER A 700 10.55 91.53 18.36
N TYR A 701 10.15 91.19 17.14
CA TYR A 701 11.09 90.94 16.03
C TYR A 701 10.50 91.46 14.70
N ARG A 702 10.68 92.77 14.53
CA ARG A 702 11.17 93.53 13.37
C ARG A 702 11.53 92.76 12.08
N ASN A 703 10.85 93.09 10.97
CA ASN A 703 11.41 93.73 9.75
C ASN A 703 10.28 93.88 8.71
N GLN A 704 9.78 95.10 8.46
CA GLN A 704 10.28 96.15 7.56
C GLN A 704 10.13 95.86 6.05
N SER A 705 9.12 96.49 5.46
CA SER A 705 9.14 97.34 4.23
C SER A 705 7.91 97.06 3.37
N GLY A 706 6.86 97.88 3.49
CA GLY A 706 6.57 98.97 2.54
C GLY A 706 5.21 98.64 1.89
N GLY A 707 4.12 99.33 2.18
CA GLY A 707 3.91 100.74 1.87
C GLY A 707 3.05 100.83 0.61
N ASN A 708 1.73 100.67 0.76
CA ASN A 708 0.72 101.55 0.16
C ASN A 708 -0.70 101.01 0.40
N VAL A 709 -1.48 101.86 1.04
CA VAL A 709 -2.94 101.80 1.10
C VAL A 709 -3.48 101.96 -0.32
N ASN A 710 -4.39 101.10 -0.76
CA ASN A 710 -5.42 101.52 -1.70
C ASN A 710 -6.73 100.73 -1.54
N ARG A 711 -7.79 101.52 -1.62
CA ARG A 711 -9.20 101.27 -1.31
C ARG A 711 -9.77 100.05 -2.03
N LEU A 712 -10.67 99.36 -1.33
CA LEU A 712 -11.71 98.54 -1.91
C LEU A 712 -12.68 99.46 -2.68
N VAL A 713 -12.74 99.34 -4.00
CA VAL A 713 -13.89 99.77 -4.80
C VAL A 713 -14.62 98.49 -5.14
N ILE A 714 -15.83 98.35 -4.59
CA ILE A 714 -16.80 97.37 -5.04
C ILE A 714 -17.68 98.12 -6.03
N ASP A 715 -17.45 97.88 -7.32
CA ASP A 715 -18.51 98.05 -8.31
C ASP A 715 -19.18 96.68 -8.47
N ASN A 716 -20.52 96.70 -8.48
CA ASN A 716 -21.43 95.55 -8.43
C ASN A 716 -21.24 94.55 -9.57
#